data_AF-A0A0P6XPE6-F1
#
_entry.id   AF-A0A0P6XPE6-F1
#
_cell.length_a   1.000
_cell.length_b   1.000
_cell.length_c   1.000
_cell.angle_alpha   90.00
_cell.angle_beta   90.00
_cell.angle_gamma   90.00
#
_symmetry.space_group_name_H-M   'P 1'
#
loop_
_entity.id
_entity.type
_entity.pdbx_description
1 polymer ?
#
loop_
_entity_poly.entity_id
_entity_poly.type
_entity_poly.pdbx_seq_one_letter_code
_entity_poly.pdbx_strand_id
1 'polypeptide(L)'
;MGQIYCKIQAQSLCAHSPNSVITSGFSSSEHSPTSRDPARGWLLGLILLNLVVALFTFDDFGFAWDEPLFYAYGDAVDYAYSISARLSGNFDIENAYGPSAGDHKYYGPAYLLLVRPLVDALRQLPVPGVHRDEWWHLVNFLTLQVGVVFFYKLARRWVGPWAGLGAAALFATQPVVWGHGMINPKDMPFMVFFILAVESGLTLVDHLRATSPPASTEAAPPGEVFALARWTLWRVAVLVVGSMVLLTYLLAGPIQNGIRALVEAAYQAAPGSLLGRWFLWVAARAPETPPDAYVNKAWALFLRLRTGVTVLSVPLVLHTLVGLIWPAGMQNLGRALSARLAPLPTWPQWRAGAPFRWRNAGWRLGVAALMLGLLTSIRVLGPLVGALVVLYFLLQSYPRSWKPLLVYGLIAAGVTYLTWPFLWDNPLVRLIEVARHMANNPHILPVLFNGQVFPSNQLPRSYLPTLLGLTLTEPVFPLLVLGSGVGLVRFWRRSLEWRSFLILLLWVGLPLAYVLWRRPPMYDGYRHFLFLLPPLFVLAGLGLDALFGWLRRGWQRVGLGFLLLLPGVIGLVRLHPYPYAYYNAFMGGVGGAFRRYETDYWLTCYKETMCLINAEARDHPVTLFVLRQPQIARRYAAPGVTVQSFDPANDATYPGSWLLLITRYNQDLTNHPEDPVRYAVGRAGAVFCVVKEVGGTAVP
;
A
#
# COMPACT_ATOMS: atom_id res chain seq x y z
N MET A 1 14.18 -47.97 56.62
CA MET A 1 12.84 -47.59 56.13
C MET A 1 12.02 -47.15 57.34
N GLY A 2 11.43 -45.97 57.46
CA GLY A 2 11.34 -44.76 56.66
C GLY A 2 10.67 -43.72 57.58
N GLN A 3 11.29 -42.53 57.68
CA GLN A 3 11.10 -41.50 58.70
C GLN A 3 9.66 -40.92 58.75
N ILE A 4 9.00 -40.86 59.92
CA ILE A 4 8.94 -39.82 60.99
C ILE A 4 7.90 -38.69 60.77
N TYR A 5 6.73 -38.90 61.38
CA TYR A 5 5.97 -38.08 62.36
C TYR A 5 6.29 -36.57 62.64
N CYS A 6 5.18 -35.80 62.66
CA CYS A 6 4.67 -34.86 63.70
C CYS A 6 5.19 -33.41 63.95
N LYS A 7 4.19 -32.50 63.95
CA LYS A 7 3.82 -31.45 64.93
C LYS A 7 4.42 -30.01 64.92
N ILE A 8 3.48 -29.06 64.72
CA ILE A 8 3.15 -27.85 65.53
C ILE A 8 4.10 -26.62 65.54
N GLN A 9 3.60 -25.55 64.92
CA GLN A 9 3.29 -24.20 65.48
C GLN A 9 4.30 -23.51 66.44
N ALA A 10 4.86 -22.35 66.02
CA ALA A 10 5.11 -21.19 66.89
C ALA A 10 5.43 -19.89 66.07
N GLN A 11 4.59 -18.87 66.26
CA GLN A 11 4.86 -17.42 66.45
C GLN A 11 5.73 -16.66 65.41
N SER A 12 5.18 -15.72 64.63
CA SER A 12 4.76 -14.33 64.96
C SER A 12 5.90 -13.38 65.37
N LEU A 13 6.22 -12.40 64.50
CA LEU A 13 6.51 -10.97 64.77
C LEU A 13 7.32 -10.36 63.61
N CYS A 14 6.70 -9.44 62.86
CA CYS A 14 7.28 -8.14 62.45
C CYS A 14 6.38 -7.39 61.43
N ALA A 15 5.83 -6.28 61.92
CA ALA A 15 5.59 -4.99 61.27
C ALA A 15 4.63 -4.85 60.06
N HIS A 16 3.70 -3.91 60.26
CA HIS A 16 2.74 -3.32 59.34
C HIS A 16 3.33 -2.69 58.06
N SER A 17 2.59 -2.81 56.96
CA SER A 17 2.23 -1.68 56.08
C SER A 17 1.23 -2.13 55.00
N PRO A 18 0.11 -1.40 54.77
CA PRO A 18 -0.95 -1.79 53.84
C PRO A 18 -0.74 -1.18 52.46
N ASN A 19 -0.78 -1.99 51.40
CA ASN A 19 -1.13 -1.55 50.05
C ASN A 19 -1.47 -2.76 49.17
N SER A 20 -2.68 -3.28 49.36
CA SER A 20 -3.30 -4.22 48.42
C SER A 20 -3.81 -3.47 47.20
N VAL A 21 -2.92 -3.22 46.22
CA VAL A 21 -3.36 -3.00 44.84
C VAL A 21 -3.56 -4.38 44.23
N ILE A 22 -4.80 -4.71 43.92
CA ILE A 22 -5.19 -5.89 43.15
C ILE A 22 -4.55 -5.77 41.77
N THR A 23 -3.36 -6.35 41.61
CA THR A 23 -2.74 -6.61 40.32
C THR A 23 -3.36 -7.89 39.78
N SER A 24 -4.45 -7.75 39.02
CA SER A 24 -4.90 -8.80 38.12
C SER A 24 -3.74 -9.15 37.19
N GLY A 25 -3.16 -10.33 37.38
CA GLY A 25 -2.03 -10.83 36.62
C GLY A 25 -2.33 -10.87 35.13
N PHE A 26 -1.76 -9.92 34.39
CA PHE A 26 -1.43 -10.12 32.98
C PHE A 26 0.04 -10.53 32.96
N SER A 27 0.29 -11.85 33.04
CA SER A 27 1.60 -12.36 32.74
C SER A 27 1.87 -12.11 31.25
N SER A 28 3.03 -11.55 30.97
CA SER A 28 3.63 -11.58 29.65
C SER A 28 3.78 -13.04 29.24
N SER A 29 2.89 -13.52 28.37
CA SER A 29 2.99 -14.86 27.81
C SER A 29 4.24 -14.96 26.91
N GLU A 30 5.36 -15.35 27.51
CA GLU A 30 6.37 -16.11 26.80
C GLU A 30 5.64 -17.26 26.09
N HIS A 31 5.59 -17.19 24.76
CA HIS A 31 4.92 -18.19 23.95
C HIS A 31 5.71 -19.50 24.05
N SER A 32 5.27 -20.39 24.94
CA SER A 32 5.60 -21.81 24.86
C SER A 32 5.17 -22.35 23.48
N PRO A 33 5.98 -23.15 22.76
CA PRO A 33 5.71 -23.53 21.36
C PRO A 33 4.52 -24.50 21.14
N THR A 34 3.66 -24.74 22.13
CA THR A 34 2.70 -25.86 22.12
C THR A 34 1.22 -25.50 22.34
N SER A 35 0.85 -24.24 22.59
CA SER A 35 -0.57 -23.87 22.59
C SER A 35 -1.05 -23.67 21.14
N ARG A 36 -1.89 -24.58 20.62
CA ARG A 36 -2.54 -24.41 19.32
C ARG A 36 -3.29 -23.07 19.29
N ASP A 37 -3.07 -22.27 18.25
CA ASP A 37 -3.81 -21.01 18.04
C ASP A 37 -5.33 -21.31 17.94
N PRO A 38 -6.14 -20.87 18.92
CA PRO A 38 -7.56 -21.24 18.98
C PRO A 38 -8.39 -20.63 17.85
N ALA A 39 -7.92 -19.56 17.20
CA ALA A 39 -8.63 -18.90 16.11
C ALA A 39 -8.29 -19.48 14.73
N ARG A 40 -7.30 -20.38 14.63
CA ARG A 40 -6.82 -20.91 13.33
C ARG A 40 -7.92 -21.64 12.55
N GLY A 41 -8.75 -22.44 13.22
CA GLY A 41 -9.87 -23.13 12.56
C GLY A 41 -10.91 -22.16 12.01
N TRP A 42 -11.17 -21.07 12.73
CA TRP A 42 -12.09 -20.02 12.31
C TRP A 42 -11.54 -19.15 11.19
N LEU A 43 -10.22 -18.93 11.15
CA LEU A 43 -9.57 -18.30 10.01
C LEU A 43 -9.76 -19.15 8.75
N LEU A 44 -9.56 -20.47 8.84
CA LEU A 44 -9.83 -21.38 7.72
C LEU A 44 -11.31 -21.32 7.31
N GLY A 45 -12.23 -21.29 8.28
CA GLY A 45 -13.66 -21.11 8.01
C GLY A 45 -13.99 -19.81 7.28
N LEU A 46 -13.37 -18.68 7.67
CA LEU A 46 -13.50 -17.40 6.99
C LEU A 46 -13.01 -17.47 5.54
N ILE A 47 -11.82 -18.04 5.32
CA ILE A 47 -11.27 -18.20 3.96
C ILE A 47 -12.18 -19.10 3.12
N LEU A 48 -12.60 -20.26 3.64
CA LEU A 48 -13.50 -21.16 2.93
C LEU A 48 -14.83 -20.48 2.58
N LEU A 49 -15.43 -19.73 3.51
CA LEU A 49 -16.64 -18.95 3.25
C LEU A 49 -16.43 -17.94 2.12
N ASN A 50 -15.36 -17.16 2.18
CA ASN A 50 -15.03 -16.18 1.13
C ASN A 50 -14.85 -16.86 -0.23
N LEU A 51 -14.17 -18.01 -0.28
CA LEU A 51 -13.96 -18.78 -1.50
C LEU A 51 -15.26 -19.35 -2.05
N VAL A 52 -16.15 -19.87 -1.20
CA VAL A 52 -17.47 -20.33 -1.62
C VAL A 52 -18.26 -19.19 -2.23
N VAL A 53 -18.33 -18.03 -1.57
CA VAL A 53 -19.01 -16.85 -2.12
C VAL A 53 -18.38 -16.44 -3.45
N ALA A 54 -17.04 -16.38 -3.54
CA ALA A 54 -16.35 -16.04 -4.77
C ALA A 54 -16.66 -17.01 -5.92
N LEU A 55 -16.67 -18.32 -5.66
CA LEU A 55 -16.99 -19.33 -6.67
C LEU A 55 -18.40 -19.17 -7.28
N PHE A 56 -19.34 -18.58 -6.55
CA PHE A 56 -20.70 -18.31 -7.03
C PHE A 56 -20.92 -16.91 -7.59
N THR A 57 -19.91 -16.03 -7.56
CA THR A 57 -20.09 -14.60 -7.87
C THR A 57 -18.99 -13.99 -8.73
N PHE A 58 -17.89 -14.71 -8.99
CA PHE A 58 -16.72 -14.15 -9.67
C PHE A 58 -17.02 -13.73 -11.11
N ASP A 59 -17.95 -14.43 -11.76
CA ASP A 59 -18.43 -14.16 -13.11
C ASP A 59 -19.45 -13.02 -13.13
N ASP A 60 -20.03 -12.58 -12.01
CA ASP A 60 -20.94 -11.42 -12.02
C ASP A 60 -20.22 -10.09 -12.30
N PHE A 61 -18.93 -10.01 -11.97
CA PHE A 61 -18.14 -8.78 -12.13
C PHE A 61 -17.91 -8.46 -13.61
N GLY A 62 -18.17 -7.20 -13.99
CA GLY A 62 -17.86 -6.70 -15.32
C GLY A 62 -16.37 -6.45 -15.50
N PHE A 63 -15.93 -6.51 -16.75
CA PHE A 63 -14.52 -6.31 -17.11
C PHE A 63 -14.08 -4.86 -16.89
N ALA A 64 -13.02 -4.68 -16.12
CA ALA A 64 -12.43 -3.40 -15.84
C ALA A 64 -11.52 -2.95 -16.99
N TRP A 65 -11.48 -1.65 -17.30
CA TRP A 65 -10.72 -1.14 -18.46
C TRP A 65 -9.21 -1.41 -18.51
N ASP A 66 -8.55 -1.76 -17.39
CA ASP A 66 -7.12 -2.12 -17.38
C ASP A 66 -6.89 -3.59 -17.73
N GLU A 67 -7.87 -4.45 -17.47
CA GLU A 67 -7.73 -5.90 -17.59
C GLU A 67 -7.36 -6.37 -19.00
N PRO A 68 -7.99 -5.92 -20.11
CA PRO A 68 -7.63 -6.42 -21.44
C PRO A 68 -6.17 -6.11 -21.80
N LEU A 69 -5.71 -4.89 -21.47
CA LEU A 69 -4.34 -4.48 -21.72
C LEU A 69 -3.36 -5.30 -20.86
N PHE A 70 -3.69 -5.49 -19.59
CA PHE A 70 -2.82 -6.17 -18.64
C PHE A 70 -2.74 -7.68 -18.87
N TYR A 71 -3.83 -8.33 -19.28
CA TYR A 71 -3.84 -9.75 -19.62
C TYR A 71 -3.16 -10.02 -20.97
N ALA A 72 -3.32 -9.12 -21.95
CA ALA A 72 -2.55 -9.19 -23.19
C ALA A 72 -1.04 -8.95 -22.98
N TYR A 73 -0.65 -8.10 -22.01
CA TYR A 73 0.74 -8.01 -21.56
C TYR A 73 1.20 -9.34 -20.95
N GLY A 74 0.35 -9.94 -20.12
CA GLY A 74 0.55 -11.28 -19.59
C GLY A 74 0.84 -12.29 -20.69
N ASP A 75 0.06 -12.32 -21.77
CA ASP A 75 0.29 -13.26 -22.89
C ASP A 75 1.59 -12.97 -23.67
N ALA A 76 1.95 -11.69 -23.82
CA ALA A 76 3.12 -11.26 -24.58
C ALA A 76 4.45 -11.53 -23.87
N VAL A 77 4.50 -11.43 -22.53
CA VAL A 77 5.76 -11.42 -21.76
C VAL A 77 6.61 -12.67 -21.94
N ASP A 78 6.00 -13.82 -22.24
CA ASP A 78 6.71 -15.08 -22.49
C ASP A 78 7.72 -14.98 -23.63
N TYR A 79 7.45 -14.10 -24.59
CA TYR A 79 8.37 -13.80 -25.69
C TYR A 79 9.75 -13.41 -25.18
N ALA A 80 9.85 -12.63 -24.09
CA ALA A 80 11.12 -12.25 -23.47
C ALA A 80 11.93 -13.46 -22.96
N TYR A 81 11.24 -14.51 -22.53
CA TYR A 81 11.82 -15.72 -21.96
C TYR A 81 12.02 -16.85 -22.98
N SER A 82 11.54 -16.68 -24.21
CA SER A 82 11.61 -17.70 -25.25
C SER A 82 13.02 -17.85 -25.82
N ILE A 83 13.61 -19.04 -25.63
CA ILE A 83 14.92 -19.39 -26.20
C ILE A 83 14.85 -19.41 -27.73
N SER A 84 13.78 -19.98 -28.31
CA SER A 84 13.61 -20.04 -29.76
C SER A 84 13.48 -18.65 -30.40
N ALA A 85 12.75 -17.73 -29.76
CA ALA A 85 12.63 -16.35 -30.22
C ALA A 85 14.01 -15.65 -30.21
N ARG A 86 14.80 -15.86 -29.15
CA ARG A 86 16.15 -15.29 -29.04
C ARG A 86 17.13 -15.81 -30.09
N LEU A 87 16.98 -17.07 -30.51
CA LEU A 87 17.82 -17.68 -31.54
C LEU A 87 17.33 -17.40 -32.97
N SER A 88 16.20 -16.74 -33.15
CA SER A 88 15.60 -16.50 -34.48
C SER A 88 16.34 -15.48 -35.35
N GLY A 89 17.25 -14.68 -34.77
CA GLY A 89 17.92 -13.57 -35.45
C GLY A 89 17.11 -12.28 -35.53
N ASN A 90 15.79 -12.32 -35.29
CA ASN A 90 14.87 -11.17 -35.37
C ASN A 90 14.26 -10.82 -34.00
N PHE A 91 14.97 -11.08 -32.91
CA PHE A 91 14.47 -10.86 -31.56
C PHE A 91 14.32 -9.37 -31.24
N ASP A 92 13.09 -8.89 -31.05
CA ASP A 92 12.79 -7.56 -30.50
C ASP A 92 12.08 -7.65 -29.13
N ILE A 93 12.72 -7.15 -28.08
CA ILE A 93 12.18 -7.16 -26.71
C ILE A 93 10.88 -6.38 -26.59
N GLU A 94 10.60 -5.40 -27.45
CA GLU A 94 9.36 -4.62 -27.40
C GLU A 94 8.12 -5.51 -27.65
N ASN A 95 8.27 -6.64 -28.35
CA ASN A 95 7.21 -7.63 -28.53
C ASN A 95 6.76 -8.30 -27.22
N ALA A 96 7.56 -8.21 -26.15
CA ALA A 96 7.22 -8.78 -24.85
C ALA A 96 6.30 -7.88 -24.00
N TYR A 97 6.03 -6.64 -24.42
CA TYR A 97 5.26 -5.68 -23.60
C TYR A 97 3.78 -5.57 -24.03
N GLY A 98 3.37 -6.34 -25.04
CA GLY A 98 1.97 -6.42 -25.47
C GLY A 98 1.45 -5.12 -26.09
N PRO A 99 0.12 -4.88 -26.07
CA PRO A 99 -0.52 -3.82 -26.85
C PRO A 99 -0.22 -2.39 -26.39
N SER A 100 0.36 -2.21 -25.20
CA SER A 100 0.73 -0.90 -24.64
C SER A 100 2.21 -0.88 -24.24
N ALA A 101 3.10 -1.24 -25.18
CA ALA A 101 4.53 -1.37 -24.90
C ALA A 101 5.17 -0.10 -24.30
N GLY A 102 4.71 1.08 -24.71
CA GLY A 102 5.16 2.36 -24.16
C GLY A 102 4.89 2.57 -22.68
N ASP A 103 3.85 1.93 -22.12
CA ASP A 103 3.48 2.01 -20.70
C ASP A 103 3.91 0.74 -19.94
N HIS A 104 3.56 -0.44 -20.47
CA HIS A 104 3.73 -1.73 -19.78
C HIS A 104 5.16 -2.07 -19.42
N LYS A 105 6.16 -1.63 -20.20
CA LYS A 105 7.58 -1.87 -19.86
C LYS A 105 8.01 -1.25 -18.53
N TYR A 106 7.34 -0.18 -18.11
CA TYR A 106 7.58 0.48 -16.82
C TYR A 106 6.91 -0.24 -15.63
N TYR A 107 6.20 -1.35 -15.86
CA TYR A 107 5.59 -2.18 -14.83
C TYR A 107 6.10 -3.62 -14.94
N GLY A 108 6.67 -4.14 -13.85
CA GLY A 108 7.18 -5.51 -13.85
C GLY A 108 6.05 -6.55 -13.84
N PRO A 109 6.12 -7.58 -14.70
CA PRO A 109 5.07 -8.57 -14.92
C PRO A 109 5.05 -9.71 -13.88
N ALA A 110 5.76 -9.59 -12.75
CA ALA A 110 5.91 -10.69 -11.79
C ALA A 110 4.58 -11.32 -11.34
N TYR A 111 3.54 -10.51 -11.12
CA TYR A 111 2.22 -11.04 -10.77
C TYR A 111 1.63 -11.88 -11.90
N LEU A 112 1.64 -11.36 -13.13
CA LEU A 112 1.13 -12.04 -14.33
C LEU A 112 1.86 -13.36 -14.56
N LEU A 113 3.20 -13.36 -14.50
CA LEU A 113 4.04 -14.55 -14.63
C LEU A 113 3.68 -15.63 -13.60
N LEU A 114 3.33 -15.22 -12.37
CA LEU A 114 3.05 -16.14 -11.27
C LEU A 114 1.65 -16.75 -11.37
N VAL A 115 0.63 -15.96 -11.74
CA VAL A 115 -0.76 -16.42 -11.66
C VAL A 115 -1.37 -16.87 -12.99
N ARG A 116 -0.85 -16.41 -14.13
CA ARG A 116 -1.38 -16.78 -15.46
C ARG A 116 -1.43 -18.30 -15.68
N PRO A 117 -0.41 -19.10 -15.31
CA PRO A 117 -0.49 -20.56 -15.46
C PRO A 117 -1.67 -21.19 -14.71
N LEU A 118 -2.04 -20.63 -13.55
CA LEU A 118 -3.21 -21.09 -12.80
C LEU A 118 -4.52 -20.70 -13.51
N VAL A 119 -4.61 -19.50 -14.07
CA VAL A 119 -5.77 -19.08 -14.89
C VAL A 119 -5.94 -20.01 -16.08
N ASP A 120 -4.86 -20.29 -16.82
CA ASP A 120 -4.89 -21.15 -18.00
C ASP A 120 -5.23 -22.61 -17.64
N ALA A 121 -4.85 -23.08 -16.45
CA ALA A 121 -5.26 -24.39 -15.94
C ALA A 121 -6.75 -24.42 -15.57
N LEU A 122 -7.26 -23.42 -14.84
CA LEU A 122 -8.66 -23.34 -14.45
C LEU A 122 -9.60 -23.21 -15.66
N ARG A 123 -9.17 -22.51 -16.71
CA ARG A 123 -9.91 -22.38 -17.98
C ARG A 123 -10.24 -23.73 -18.64
N GLN A 124 -9.50 -24.79 -18.34
CA GLN A 124 -9.74 -26.12 -18.90
C GLN A 124 -10.95 -26.81 -18.25
N LEU A 125 -11.47 -26.28 -17.14
CA LEU A 125 -12.68 -26.79 -16.50
C LEU A 125 -13.90 -26.47 -17.37
N PRO A 126 -14.79 -27.44 -17.64
CA PRO A 126 -15.96 -27.26 -18.49
C PRO A 126 -17.09 -26.55 -17.75
N VAL A 127 -16.90 -25.26 -17.40
CA VAL A 127 -17.95 -24.43 -16.80
C VAL A 127 -18.64 -23.62 -17.91
N PRO A 128 -19.91 -23.92 -18.24
CA PRO A 128 -20.61 -23.21 -19.30
C PRO A 128 -20.76 -21.72 -19.00
N GLY A 129 -20.60 -20.88 -20.02
CA GLY A 129 -20.82 -19.43 -19.91
C GLY A 129 -19.67 -18.62 -19.31
N VAL A 130 -18.63 -19.26 -18.76
CA VAL A 130 -17.49 -18.56 -18.16
C VAL A 130 -16.38 -18.34 -19.19
N HIS A 131 -16.00 -17.09 -19.40
CA HIS A 131 -14.91 -16.71 -20.29
C HIS A 131 -13.53 -16.69 -19.61
N ARG A 132 -12.45 -16.72 -20.39
CA ARG A 132 -11.04 -16.67 -19.87
C ARG A 132 -10.84 -15.53 -18.88
N ASP A 133 -11.42 -14.39 -19.18
CA ASP A 133 -11.26 -13.14 -18.45
C ASP A 133 -11.87 -13.22 -17.03
N GLU A 134 -12.98 -13.93 -16.87
CA GLU A 134 -13.65 -14.10 -15.56
C GLU A 134 -12.84 -15.03 -14.64
N TRP A 135 -12.11 -16.00 -15.19
CA TRP A 135 -11.18 -16.81 -14.40
C TRP A 135 -10.07 -15.97 -13.74
N TRP A 136 -9.69 -14.84 -14.33
CA TRP A 136 -8.78 -13.90 -13.67
C TRP A 136 -9.40 -13.28 -12.42
N HIS A 137 -10.70 -12.97 -12.41
CA HIS A 137 -11.36 -12.43 -11.21
C HIS A 137 -11.24 -13.41 -10.04
N LEU A 138 -11.47 -14.71 -10.30
CA LEU A 138 -11.33 -15.75 -9.29
C LEU A 138 -9.87 -15.83 -8.78
N VAL A 139 -8.89 -15.81 -9.67
CA VAL A 139 -7.46 -15.91 -9.30
C VAL A 139 -6.95 -14.65 -8.58
N ASN A 140 -7.41 -13.47 -8.97
CA ASN A 140 -7.18 -12.22 -8.24
C ASN A 140 -7.73 -12.32 -6.81
N PHE A 141 -8.93 -12.88 -6.67
CA PHE A 141 -9.55 -13.05 -5.36
C PHE A 141 -8.86 -14.12 -4.50
N LEU A 142 -8.39 -15.22 -5.10
CA LEU A 142 -7.53 -16.20 -4.44
C LEU A 142 -6.26 -15.54 -3.89
N THR A 143 -5.66 -14.64 -4.65
CA THR A 143 -4.49 -13.86 -4.22
C THR A 143 -4.83 -12.98 -3.02
N LEU A 144 -5.99 -12.32 -3.01
CA LEU A 144 -6.48 -11.58 -1.84
C LEU A 144 -6.61 -12.49 -0.61
N GLN A 145 -7.16 -13.71 -0.75
CA GLN A 145 -7.30 -14.64 0.38
C GLN A 145 -5.94 -15.05 0.98
N VAL A 146 -4.90 -15.23 0.15
CA VAL A 146 -3.52 -15.41 0.65
C VAL A 146 -3.10 -14.18 1.46
N GLY A 147 -3.38 -12.97 0.96
CA GLY A 147 -3.17 -11.73 1.70
C GLY A 147 -3.88 -11.68 3.06
N VAL A 148 -5.12 -12.15 3.15
CA VAL A 148 -5.90 -12.20 4.43
C VAL A 148 -5.23 -13.13 5.44
N VAL A 149 -4.72 -14.29 5.02
CA VAL A 149 -4.01 -15.22 5.90
C VAL A 149 -2.72 -14.60 6.44
N PHE A 150 -1.92 -13.98 5.57
CA PHE A 150 -0.68 -13.32 5.99
C PHE A 150 -0.94 -12.05 6.79
N PHE A 151 -2.03 -11.34 6.52
CA PHE A 151 -2.49 -10.22 7.32
C PHE A 151 -2.84 -10.66 8.74
N TYR A 152 -3.58 -11.76 8.91
CA TYR A 152 -3.85 -12.34 10.23
C TYR A 152 -2.54 -12.63 10.96
N LYS A 153 -1.60 -13.32 10.31
CA LYS A 153 -0.29 -13.67 10.88
C LYS A 153 0.50 -12.42 11.29
N LEU A 154 0.48 -11.37 10.46
CA LEU A 154 1.10 -10.09 10.74
C LEU A 154 0.44 -9.42 11.95
N ALA A 155 -0.89 -9.32 12.00
CA ALA A 155 -1.64 -8.71 13.09
C ALA A 155 -1.38 -9.41 14.45
N ARG A 156 -1.22 -10.73 14.44
CA ARG A 156 -0.93 -11.55 15.64
C ARG A 156 0.35 -11.17 16.37
N ARG A 157 1.23 -10.35 15.77
CA ARG A 157 2.38 -9.73 16.46
C ARG A 157 1.97 -8.74 17.57
N TRP A 158 0.80 -8.10 17.44
CA TRP A 158 0.38 -7.01 18.33
C TRP A 158 -0.95 -7.27 19.05
N VAL A 159 -1.77 -8.21 18.56
CA VAL A 159 -3.12 -8.50 19.09
C VAL A 159 -3.32 -9.99 19.34
N GLY A 160 -4.25 -10.36 20.22
CA GLY A 160 -4.62 -11.75 20.51
C GLY A 160 -5.26 -12.50 19.33
N PRO A 161 -5.42 -13.84 19.41
CA PRO A 161 -6.00 -14.66 18.33
C PRO A 161 -7.33 -14.16 17.79
N TRP A 162 -8.29 -13.93 18.70
CA TRP A 162 -9.65 -13.53 18.34
C TRP A 162 -9.71 -12.12 17.76
N ALA A 163 -8.92 -11.19 18.29
CA ALA A 163 -8.83 -9.84 17.75
C ALA A 163 -8.13 -9.82 16.39
N GLY A 164 -7.10 -10.66 16.19
CA GLY A 164 -6.47 -10.86 14.89
C GLY A 164 -7.44 -11.41 13.85
N LEU A 165 -8.26 -12.40 14.23
CA LEU A 165 -9.32 -12.95 13.37
C LEU A 165 -10.36 -11.89 13.04
N GLY A 166 -10.82 -11.14 14.04
CA GLY A 166 -11.79 -10.07 13.85
C GLY A 166 -11.26 -8.94 12.96
N ALA A 167 -9.98 -8.56 13.11
CA ALA A 167 -9.32 -7.62 12.21
C ALA A 167 -9.23 -8.15 10.77
N ALA A 168 -8.93 -9.45 10.61
CA ALA A 168 -8.83 -10.08 9.29
C ALA A 168 -10.21 -10.19 8.62
N ALA A 169 -11.25 -10.54 9.38
CA ALA A 169 -12.63 -10.55 8.92
C ALA A 169 -13.09 -9.14 8.55
N LEU A 170 -12.80 -8.13 9.37
CA LEU A 170 -13.16 -6.75 9.09
C LEU A 170 -12.44 -6.25 7.82
N PHE A 171 -11.16 -6.56 7.66
CA PHE A 171 -10.40 -6.24 6.46
C PHE A 171 -10.98 -6.91 5.20
N ALA A 172 -11.25 -8.23 5.26
CA ALA A 172 -11.76 -9.01 4.14
C ALA A 172 -13.19 -8.63 3.74
N THR A 173 -14.00 -8.12 4.69
CA THR A 173 -15.40 -7.72 4.45
C THR A 173 -15.55 -6.24 4.08
N GLN A 174 -14.45 -5.49 3.92
CA GLN A 174 -14.55 -4.14 3.35
C GLN A 174 -14.97 -4.24 1.88
N PRO A 175 -16.07 -3.59 1.46
CA PRO A 175 -16.53 -3.66 0.07
C PRO A 175 -15.46 -3.21 -0.94
N VAL A 176 -14.68 -2.19 -0.61
CA VAL A 176 -13.57 -1.71 -1.45
C VAL A 176 -12.47 -2.76 -1.62
N VAL A 177 -12.10 -3.47 -0.55
CA VAL A 177 -11.07 -4.52 -0.59
C VAL A 177 -11.59 -5.71 -1.39
N TRP A 178 -12.85 -6.12 -1.17
CA TRP A 178 -13.48 -7.22 -1.88
C TRP A 178 -13.60 -6.95 -3.38
N GLY A 179 -14.17 -5.79 -3.74
CA GLY A 179 -14.42 -5.43 -5.13
C GLY A 179 -13.14 -5.29 -5.93
N HIS A 180 -12.14 -4.56 -5.41
CA HIS A 180 -10.83 -4.54 -6.05
C HIS A 180 -10.17 -5.92 -6.07
N GLY A 181 -10.41 -6.77 -5.06
CA GLY A 181 -9.90 -8.13 -5.00
C GLY A 181 -10.36 -9.00 -6.18
N MET A 182 -11.49 -8.67 -6.80
CA MET A 182 -11.96 -9.33 -8.02
C MET A 182 -11.33 -8.69 -9.27
N ILE A 183 -11.46 -7.37 -9.44
CA ILE A 183 -11.26 -6.71 -10.74
C ILE A 183 -9.92 -5.97 -10.91
N ASN A 184 -9.08 -5.86 -9.87
CA ASN A 184 -7.86 -5.05 -9.91
C ASN A 184 -6.59 -5.92 -9.94
N PRO A 185 -6.05 -6.26 -11.12
CA PRO A 185 -4.87 -7.13 -11.25
C PRO A 185 -3.53 -6.40 -10.98
N LYS A 186 -3.55 -5.11 -10.60
CA LYS A 186 -2.34 -4.29 -10.39
C LYS A 186 -2.13 -3.95 -8.92
N ASP A 187 -3.08 -3.22 -8.32
CA ASP A 187 -2.89 -2.62 -6.99
C ASP A 187 -3.18 -3.60 -5.85
N MET A 188 -4.11 -4.53 -6.06
CA MET A 188 -4.42 -5.56 -5.05
C MET A 188 -3.29 -6.57 -4.89
N PRO A 189 -2.71 -7.13 -5.96
CA PRO A 189 -1.48 -7.91 -5.85
C PRO A 189 -0.36 -7.13 -5.17
N PHE A 190 -0.19 -5.84 -5.50
CA PHE A 190 0.81 -5.02 -4.81
C PHE A 190 0.59 -4.97 -3.29
N MET A 191 -0.64 -4.69 -2.83
CA MET A 191 -0.97 -4.73 -1.39
C MET A 191 -0.70 -6.10 -0.77
N VAL A 192 -1.12 -7.19 -1.43
CA VAL A 192 -0.92 -8.56 -0.93
C VAL A 192 0.58 -8.86 -0.78
N PHE A 193 1.38 -8.68 -1.84
CA PHE A 193 2.82 -8.90 -1.78
C PHE A 193 3.52 -7.96 -0.79
N PHE A 194 2.98 -6.75 -0.54
CA PHE A 194 3.48 -5.86 0.50
C PHE A 194 3.31 -6.49 1.89
N ILE A 195 2.13 -7.05 2.18
CA ILE A 195 1.85 -7.79 3.43
C ILE A 195 2.81 -8.98 3.56
N LEU A 196 2.95 -9.79 2.50
CA LEU A 196 3.82 -10.98 2.52
C LEU A 196 5.29 -10.60 2.74
N ALA A 197 5.79 -9.56 2.06
CA ALA A 197 7.18 -9.11 2.18
C ALA A 197 7.46 -8.51 3.57
N VAL A 198 6.54 -7.72 4.13
CA VAL A 198 6.68 -7.20 5.50
C VAL A 198 6.64 -8.35 6.51
N GLU A 199 5.64 -9.24 6.45
CA GLU A 199 5.50 -10.35 7.40
C GLU A 199 6.72 -11.27 7.37
N SER A 200 7.11 -11.74 6.18
CA SER A 200 8.25 -12.64 6.01
C SER A 200 9.57 -11.95 6.38
N GLY A 201 9.76 -10.68 6.04
CA GLY A 201 10.95 -9.90 6.39
C GLY A 201 11.10 -9.68 7.90
N LEU A 202 10.02 -9.33 8.60
CA LEU A 202 10.03 -9.22 10.06
C LEU A 202 10.30 -10.58 10.71
N THR A 203 9.69 -11.66 10.20
CA THR A 203 9.89 -13.04 10.69
C THR A 203 11.32 -13.54 10.46
N LEU A 204 11.95 -13.15 9.35
CA LEU A 204 13.38 -13.38 9.11
C LEU A 204 14.21 -12.70 10.21
N VAL A 205 14.00 -11.41 10.46
CA VAL A 205 14.78 -10.67 11.46
C VAL A 205 14.60 -11.24 12.87
N ASP A 206 13.39 -11.65 13.24
CA ASP A 206 13.13 -12.30 14.53
C ASP A 206 13.91 -13.61 14.67
N HIS A 207 14.01 -14.39 13.58
CA HIS A 207 14.81 -15.60 13.57
C HIS A 207 16.31 -15.33 13.67
N LEU A 208 16.81 -14.32 12.95
CA LEU A 208 18.22 -13.90 13.03
C LEU A 208 18.57 -13.46 14.46
N ARG A 209 17.66 -12.75 15.13
CA ARG A 209 17.80 -12.38 16.54
C ARG A 209 17.83 -13.61 17.44
N ALA A 210 16.90 -14.55 17.28
CA ALA A 210 16.78 -15.74 18.13
C ALA A 210 17.96 -16.73 18.00
N THR A 211 18.62 -16.75 16.84
CA THR A 211 19.77 -17.64 16.56
C THR A 211 21.13 -17.01 16.88
N SER A 212 21.16 -15.73 17.24
CA SER A 212 22.40 -15.05 17.57
C SER A 212 22.83 -15.37 19.01
N PRO A 213 24.14 -15.56 19.27
CA PRO A 213 24.63 -15.79 20.62
C PRO A 213 24.24 -14.60 21.53
N PRO A 214 23.92 -14.85 22.80
CA PRO A 214 23.62 -13.77 23.75
C PRO A 214 24.77 -12.76 23.74
N ALA A 215 24.44 -11.48 23.69
CA ALA A 215 25.43 -10.43 23.85
C ALA A 215 26.13 -10.67 25.19
N SER A 216 27.46 -10.75 25.20
CA SER A 216 28.24 -10.75 26.44
C SER A 216 27.81 -9.52 27.25
N THR A 217 27.46 -9.76 28.50
CA THR A 217 26.77 -8.88 29.45
C THR A 217 27.59 -7.66 29.90
N GLU A 218 28.49 -7.15 29.06
CA GLU A 218 29.37 -6.01 29.33
C GLU A 218 29.08 -4.80 28.42
N ALA A 219 27.81 -4.60 28.06
CA ALA A 219 27.40 -3.24 27.73
C ALA A 219 27.16 -2.52 29.07
N ALA A 220 28.26 -2.01 29.66
CA ALA A 220 28.16 -1.11 30.80
C ALA A 220 27.07 -0.05 30.51
N PRO A 221 26.10 0.17 31.41
CA PRO A 221 25.16 1.26 31.21
C PRO A 221 26.00 2.52 31.02
N PRO A 222 25.73 3.36 30.00
CA PRO A 222 26.45 4.62 29.88
C PRO A 222 26.28 5.35 31.22
N GLY A 223 27.39 5.51 31.96
CA GLY A 223 27.36 6.17 33.26
C GLY A 223 26.72 7.54 33.15
N GLU A 224 26.14 8.06 34.22
CA GLU A 224 25.40 9.34 34.21
C GLU A 224 26.22 10.48 33.58
N VAL A 225 27.55 10.45 33.72
CA VAL A 225 28.52 11.37 33.09
C VAL A 225 28.53 11.27 31.56
N PHE A 226 28.44 10.05 31.01
CA PHE A 226 28.42 9.78 29.56
C PHE A 226 27.09 10.21 28.93
N ALA A 227 25.98 10.14 29.69
CA ALA A 227 24.69 10.66 29.25
C ALA A 227 24.65 12.20 29.25
N LEU A 228 25.25 12.86 30.25
CA LEU A 228 25.33 14.32 30.36
C LEU A 228 26.22 14.94 29.25
N ALA A 229 27.41 14.39 29.01
CA ALA A 229 28.33 14.87 27.98
C ALA A 229 27.72 14.82 26.57
N ARG A 230 27.00 13.73 26.28
CA ARG A 230 26.28 13.54 25.02
C ARG A 230 25.07 14.49 24.89
N TRP A 231 24.46 14.87 26.01
CA TRP A 231 23.38 15.86 26.05
C TRP A 231 23.90 17.27 25.73
N THR A 232 25.04 17.66 26.29
CA THR A 232 25.71 18.95 25.98
C THR A 232 26.17 19.01 24.53
N LEU A 233 26.81 17.93 24.02
CA LEU A 233 27.19 17.80 22.61
C LEU A 233 25.98 17.87 21.66
N TRP A 234 24.86 17.24 22.02
CA TRP A 234 23.63 17.34 21.24
C TRP A 234 23.08 18.76 21.16
N ARG A 235 23.09 19.52 22.26
CA ARG A 235 22.64 20.93 22.27
C ARG A 235 23.52 21.80 21.39
N VAL A 236 24.84 21.63 21.48
CA VAL A 236 25.79 22.35 20.62
C VAL A 236 25.56 21.98 19.16
N ALA A 237 25.40 20.69 18.82
CA ALA A 237 25.10 20.26 17.46
C ALA A 237 23.80 20.85 16.92
N VAL A 238 22.73 20.90 17.73
CA VAL A 238 21.46 21.50 17.33
C VAL A 238 21.58 23.02 17.15
N LEU A 239 22.30 23.72 18.02
CA LEU A 239 22.57 25.15 17.88
C LEU A 239 23.44 25.46 16.65
N VAL A 240 24.41 24.60 16.34
CA VAL A 240 25.22 24.70 15.12
C VAL A 240 24.36 24.47 13.89
N VAL A 241 23.53 23.41 13.87
CA VAL A 241 22.60 23.15 12.75
C VAL A 241 21.58 24.27 12.59
N GLY A 242 21.01 24.78 13.69
CA GLY A 242 20.10 25.92 13.68
C GLY A 242 20.77 27.18 13.14
N SER A 243 22.00 27.46 13.58
CA SER A 243 22.81 28.58 13.08
C SER A 243 23.18 28.42 11.60
N MET A 244 23.54 27.22 11.15
CA MET A 244 23.80 26.92 9.74
C MET A 244 22.56 27.15 8.90
N VAL A 245 21.38 26.70 9.36
CA VAL A 245 20.11 26.97 8.69
C VAL A 245 19.86 28.47 8.62
N LEU A 246 20.01 29.21 9.71
CA LEU A 246 19.86 30.67 9.74
C LEU A 246 20.81 31.35 8.74
N LEU A 247 22.08 30.93 8.69
CA LEU A 247 23.06 31.42 7.73
C LEU A 247 22.62 31.20 6.28
N THR A 248 21.94 30.09 5.96
CA THR A 248 21.39 29.89 4.60
C THR A 248 20.25 30.84 4.22
N TYR A 249 19.59 31.47 5.21
CA TYR A 249 18.61 32.53 4.96
C TYR A 249 19.31 33.89 4.84
N LEU A 250 20.25 34.19 5.73
CA LEU A 250 20.99 35.45 5.72
C LEU A 250 21.88 35.59 4.48
N LEU A 251 22.49 34.49 4.03
CA LEU A 251 23.37 34.44 2.86
C LEU A 251 22.65 34.00 1.58
N ALA A 252 21.33 34.12 1.51
CA ALA A 252 20.55 33.64 0.37
C ALA A 252 21.02 34.26 -0.97
N GLY A 253 21.27 35.58 -1.01
CA GLY A 253 21.78 36.27 -2.19
C GLY A 253 23.16 35.77 -2.65
N PRO A 254 24.19 35.79 -1.78
CA PRO A 254 25.50 35.22 -2.10
C PRO A 254 25.46 33.76 -2.56
N ILE A 255 24.64 32.91 -1.91
CA ILE A 255 24.49 31.50 -2.29
C ILE A 255 23.84 31.38 -3.67
N GLN A 256 22.84 32.19 -3.98
CA GLN A 256 22.22 32.21 -5.30
C GLN A 256 23.23 32.57 -6.40
N ASN A 257 24.08 33.58 -6.15
CA ASN A 257 25.14 33.98 -7.06
C ASN A 257 26.22 32.88 -7.21
N GLY A 258 26.59 32.21 -6.12
CA GLY A 258 27.53 31.09 -6.16
C GLY A 258 26.98 29.89 -6.95
N ILE A 259 25.69 29.54 -6.77
CA ILE A 259 25.02 28.50 -7.56
C ILE A 259 25.00 28.88 -9.03
N ARG A 260 24.68 30.13 -9.36
CA ARG A 260 24.71 30.66 -10.72
C ARG A 260 26.09 30.46 -11.35
N ALA A 261 27.13 30.95 -10.70
CA ALA A 261 28.51 30.85 -11.18
C ALA A 261 28.96 29.39 -11.37
N LEU A 262 28.61 28.49 -10.44
CA LEU A 262 28.93 27.07 -10.56
C LEU A 262 28.23 26.40 -11.75
N VAL A 263 26.94 26.69 -11.94
CA VAL A 263 26.16 26.13 -13.06
C VAL A 263 26.65 26.68 -14.40
N GLU A 264 26.93 27.98 -14.49
CA GLU A 264 27.46 28.61 -15.70
C GLU A 264 28.87 28.07 -16.04
N ALA A 265 29.75 27.91 -15.05
CA ALA A 265 31.07 27.30 -15.22
C ALA A 265 30.98 25.85 -15.69
N ALA A 266 30.01 25.07 -15.17
CA ALA A 266 29.77 23.70 -15.61
C ALA A 266 29.16 23.63 -17.01
N TYR A 267 28.28 24.58 -17.36
CA TYR A 267 27.66 24.69 -18.68
C TYR A 267 28.67 25.04 -19.78
N GLN A 268 29.65 25.90 -19.46
CA GLN A 268 30.72 26.31 -20.39
C GLN A 268 31.92 25.35 -20.40
N ALA A 269 31.94 24.34 -19.53
CA ALA A 269 33.06 23.41 -19.45
C ALA A 269 33.18 22.58 -20.74
N ALA A 270 34.42 22.38 -21.21
CA ALA A 270 34.68 21.60 -22.41
C ALA A 270 34.03 20.20 -22.32
N PRO A 271 33.33 19.70 -23.37
CA PRO A 271 32.61 18.43 -23.32
C PRO A 271 33.46 17.22 -22.94
N GLY A 272 34.77 17.25 -23.24
CA GLY A 272 35.72 16.19 -22.87
C GLY A 272 36.26 16.28 -21.43
N SER A 273 36.04 17.40 -20.72
CA SER A 273 36.47 17.58 -19.34
C SER A 273 35.63 16.76 -18.37
N LEU A 274 36.14 16.48 -17.17
CA LEU A 274 35.37 15.79 -16.12
C LEU A 274 34.08 16.54 -15.78
N LEU A 275 34.16 17.88 -15.62
CA LEU A 275 33.01 18.72 -15.28
C LEU A 275 32.01 18.79 -16.43
N GLY A 276 32.47 18.95 -17.67
CA GLY A 276 31.61 18.98 -18.86
C GLY A 276 30.90 17.64 -19.11
N ARG A 277 31.62 16.50 -18.98
CA ARG A 277 31.01 15.16 -19.08
C ARG A 277 29.95 14.94 -18.00
N TRP A 278 30.24 15.35 -16.76
CA TRP A 278 29.29 15.23 -15.66
C TRP A 278 28.07 16.13 -15.89
N PHE A 279 28.27 17.37 -16.32
CA PHE A 279 27.18 18.30 -16.61
C PHE A 279 26.30 17.78 -17.75
N LEU A 280 26.87 17.30 -18.86
CA LEU A 280 26.12 16.70 -19.98
C LEU A 280 25.38 15.41 -19.58
N TRP A 281 25.92 14.62 -18.64
CA TRP A 281 25.23 13.45 -18.09
C TRP A 281 23.97 13.85 -17.29
N VAL A 282 24.03 14.96 -16.53
CA VAL A 282 22.89 15.48 -15.76
C VAL A 282 21.92 16.29 -16.63
N ALA A 283 22.44 17.00 -17.63
CA ALA A 283 21.76 17.94 -18.51
C ALA A 283 21.98 17.54 -19.98
N ALA A 284 21.41 16.38 -20.36
CA ALA A 284 21.60 15.81 -21.70
C ALA A 284 21.14 16.72 -22.86
N ARG A 285 20.26 17.70 -22.58
CA ARG A 285 19.81 18.74 -23.53
C ARG A 285 20.42 20.12 -23.26
N ALA A 286 21.58 20.17 -22.60
CA ALA A 286 22.30 21.43 -22.38
C ALA A 286 22.47 22.26 -23.66
N PRO A 287 22.78 21.71 -24.85
CA PRO A 287 22.95 22.51 -26.06
C PRO A 287 21.68 23.23 -26.53
N GLU A 288 20.50 22.74 -26.13
CA GLU A 288 19.19 23.22 -26.60
C GLU A 288 18.48 24.11 -25.56
N THR A 289 19.06 24.27 -24.37
CA THR A 289 18.38 24.91 -23.22
C THR A 289 19.24 26.03 -22.64
N PRO A 290 18.71 27.24 -22.43
CA PRO A 290 19.48 28.37 -21.91
C PRO A 290 20.04 28.08 -20.49
N PRO A 291 21.24 28.61 -20.16
CA PRO A 291 21.90 28.36 -18.87
C PRO A 291 21.05 28.80 -17.67
N ASP A 292 20.26 29.88 -17.82
CA ASP A 292 19.36 30.37 -16.77
C ASP A 292 18.32 29.34 -16.33
N ALA A 293 17.86 28.46 -17.22
CA ALA A 293 16.92 27.40 -16.85
C ALA A 293 17.57 26.41 -15.87
N TYR A 294 18.85 26.10 -16.05
CA TYR A 294 19.62 25.24 -15.15
C TYR A 294 19.93 25.94 -13.82
N VAL A 295 20.26 27.24 -13.85
CA VAL A 295 20.47 28.06 -12.64
C VAL A 295 19.20 28.09 -11.80
N ASN A 296 18.04 28.38 -12.42
CA ASN A 296 16.75 28.41 -11.75
C ASN A 296 16.37 27.06 -11.16
N LYS A 297 16.65 25.96 -11.88
CA LYS A 297 16.42 24.60 -11.39
C LYS A 297 17.31 24.26 -10.19
N ALA A 298 18.60 24.62 -10.23
CA ALA A 298 19.53 24.41 -9.13
C ALA A 298 19.14 25.24 -7.89
N TRP A 299 18.72 26.49 -8.10
CA TRP A 299 18.20 27.36 -7.04
C TRP A 299 16.93 26.79 -6.41
N ALA A 300 15.96 26.35 -7.21
CA ALA A 300 14.75 25.70 -6.71
C ALA A 300 15.06 24.44 -5.91
N LEU A 301 16.06 23.64 -6.32
CA LEU A 301 16.53 22.48 -5.57
C LEU A 301 17.15 22.89 -4.22
N PHE A 302 18.00 23.90 -4.20
CA PHE A 302 18.56 24.45 -2.96
C PHE A 302 17.47 24.93 -2.01
N LEU A 303 16.48 25.68 -2.50
CA LEU A 303 15.35 26.14 -1.68
C LEU A 303 14.56 24.98 -1.08
N ARG A 304 14.35 23.91 -1.85
CA ARG A 304 13.69 22.68 -1.36
C ARG A 304 14.51 21.99 -0.27
N LEU A 305 15.82 21.86 -0.47
CA LEU A 305 16.74 21.29 0.52
C LEU A 305 16.77 22.14 1.79
N ARG A 306 16.94 23.46 1.67
CA ARG A 306 16.90 24.42 2.78
C ARG A 306 15.61 24.30 3.57
N THR A 307 14.47 24.26 2.89
CA THR A 307 13.16 24.09 3.53
C THR A 307 13.09 22.76 4.28
N GLY A 308 13.54 21.67 3.66
CA GLY A 308 13.60 20.35 4.30
C GLY A 308 14.46 20.34 5.57
N VAL A 309 15.68 20.88 5.50
CA VAL A 309 16.58 20.97 6.66
C VAL A 309 15.98 21.85 7.76
N THR A 310 15.33 22.96 7.40
CA THR A 310 14.65 23.85 8.35
C THR A 310 13.52 23.12 9.07
N VAL A 311 12.67 22.40 8.34
CA VAL A 311 11.58 21.62 8.94
C VAL A 311 12.13 20.53 9.87
N LEU A 312 13.23 19.87 9.50
CA LEU A 312 13.88 18.85 10.34
C LEU A 312 14.59 19.45 11.57
N SER A 313 15.09 20.68 11.48
CA SER A 313 15.79 21.34 12.58
C SER A 313 14.84 21.96 13.61
N VAL A 314 13.65 22.41 13.21
CA VAL A 314 12.66 23.04 14.11
C VAL A 314 12.34 22.19 15.35
N PRO A 315 12.01 20.88 15.25
CA PRO A 315 11.75 20.04 16.43
C PRO A 315 12.98 19.92 17.35
N LEU A 316 14.18 19.87 16.76
CA LEU A 316 15.44 19.77 17.51
C LEU A 316 15.72 21.08 18.27
N VAL A 317 15.54 22.23 17.60
CA VAL A 317 15.69 23.56 18.20
C VAL A 317 14.65 23.77 19.30
N LEU A 318 13.38 23.45 19.04
CA LEU A 318 12.31 23.48 20.06
C LEU A 318 12.64 22.56 21.24
N HIS A 319 13.11 21.34 20.99
CA HIS A 319 13.56 20.44 22.05
C HIS A 319 14.68 21.07 22.90
N THR A 320 15.64 21.74 22.26
CA THR A 320 16.76 22.40 22.93
C THR A 320 16.32 23.64 23.72
N LEU A 321 15.42 24.45 23.17
CA LEU A 321 14.84 25.63 23.81
C LEU A 321 13.96 25.25 25.02
N VAL A 322 13.09 24.24 24.86
CA VAL A 322 12.31 23.69 25.99
C VAL A 322 13.25 23.11 27.04
N GLY A 323 14.36 22.50 26.65
CA GLY A 323 15.40 22.03 27.59
C GLY A 323 16.18 23.15 28.28
N LEU A 324 16.20 24.38 27.75
CA LEU A 324 16.74 25.57 28.43
C LEU A 324 15.75 26.10 29.48
N ILE A 325 14.45 26.13 29.14
CA ILE A 325 13.40 26.69 30.01
C ILE A 325 12.96 25.69 31.08
N TRP A 326 12.91 24.40 30.74
CA TRP A 326 12.43 23.32 31.61
C TRP A 326 13.37 22.10 31.59
N PRO A 327 14.61 22.26 32.08
CA PRO A 327 15.63 21.21 32.05
C PRO A 327 15.22 19.94 32.81
N ALA A 328 14.62 20.08 33.99
CA ALA A 328 14.17 18.95 34.79
C ALA A 328 13.09 18.11 34.08
N GLY A 329 12.13 18.76 33.41
CA GLY A 329 11.10 18.08 32.63
C GLY A 329 11.67 17.32 31.43
N MET A 330 12.58 17.94 30.69
CA MET A 330 13.26 17.30 29.56
C MET A 330 14.16 16.13 29.98
N GLN A 331 14.87 16.25 31.11
CA GLN A 331 15.65 15.14 31.65
C GLN A 331 14.75 13.98 32.09
N ASN A 332 13.61 14.27 32.74
CA ASN A 332 12.64 13.25 33.12
C ASN A 332 12.04 12.56 31.89
N LEU A 333 11.66 13.33 30.85
CA LEU A 333 11.19 12.80 29.58
C LEU A 333 12.26 11.96 28.88
N GLY A 334 13.50 12.43 28.84
CA GLY A 334 14.63 11.72 28.25
C GLY A 334 14.92 10.40 28.97
N ARG A 335 14.89 10.38 30.31
CA ARG A 335 15.02 9.16 31.13
C ARG A 335 13.84 8.21 30.92
N ALA A 336 12.62 8.73 30.85
CA ALA A 336 11.44 7.93 30.57
C ALA A 336 11.54 7.29 29.17
N LEU A 337 11.82 8.07 28.13
CA LEU A 337 11.97 7.57 26.75
C LEU A 337 13.13 6.59 26.62
N SER A 338 14.29 6.88 27.21
CA SER A 338 15.43 5.95 27.18
C SER A 338 15.10 4.64 27.88
N ALA A 339 14.42 4.68 29.03
CA ALA A 339 13.98 3.47 29.72
C ALA A 339 12.93 2.67 28.92
N ARG A 340 12.05 3.33 28.15
CA ARG A 340 11.05 2.65 27.29
C ARG A 340 11.67 2.05 26.03
N LEU A 341 12.60 2.77 25.40
CA LEU A 341 13.27 2.34 24.17
C LEU A 341 14.45 1.41 24.45
N ALA A 342 14.87 1.28 25.72
CA ALA A 342 15.96 0.41 26.14
C ALA A 342 15.65 -1.09 25.93
N PRO A 343 16.65 -1.90 25.51
CA PRO A 343 17.97 -1.44 25.08
C PRO A 343 17.86 -0.69 23.75
N LEU A 344 18.44 0.52 23.71
CA LEU A 344 18.53 1.29 22.48
C LEU A 344 19.34 0.47 21.47
N PRO A 345 19.15 0.70 20.15
CA PRO A 345 20.04 0.13 19.17
C PRO A 345 21.44 0.67 19.48
N THR A 346 22.32 -0.16 20.05
CA THR A 346 23.75 0.15 20.10
C THR A 346 24.25 0.09 18.67
N TRP A 347 25.19 0.96 18.30
CA TRP A 347 25.89 0.85 17.02
C TRP A 347 26.26 -0.63 16.81
N PRO A 348 25.95 -1.23 15.64
CA PRO A 348 26.07 -2.67 15.53
C PRO A 348 27.51 -3.06 15.85
N GLN A 349 27.68 -3.92 16.85
CA GLN A 349 28.95 -4.62 17.02
C GLN A 349 29.03 -5.65 15.88
N TRP A 350 29.35 -5.15 14.68
CA TRP A 350 29.55 -5.96 13.49
C TRP A 350 30.74 -6.86 13.78
N ARG A 351 30.49 -8.13 14.07
CA ARG A 351 31.57 -9.11 14.21
C ARG A 351 32.05 -9.48 12.81
N ALA A 352 33.10 -8.80 12.33
CA ALA A 352 33.84 -9.24 11.16
C ALA A 352 34.31 -10.69 11.42
N GLY A 353 33.78 -11.65 10.67
CA GLY A 353 34.16 -13.06 10.79
C GLY A 353 33.25 -13.99 11.60
N ALA A 354 32.15 -13.52 12.21
CA ALA A 354 31.22 -14.43 12.90
C ALA A 354 30.59 -15.43 11.91
N PRO A 355 30.69 -16.76 12.14
CA PRO A 355 30.12 -17.76 11.25
C PRO A 355 28.59 -17.69 11.30
N PHE A 356 27.96 -17.40 10.16
CA PHE A 356 26.51 -17.43 10.01
C PHE A 356 26.05 -18.86 9.71
N ARG A 357 25.14 -19.40 10.54
CA ARG A 357 24.62 -20.76 10.37
C ARG A 357 23.45 -20.79 9.38
N TRP A 358 23.76 -21.08 8.12
CA TRP A 358 22.79 -21.12 7.01
C TRP A 358 21.66 -22.14 7.15
N ARG A 359 21.90 -23.24 7.88
CA ARG A 359 21.05 -24.46 7.86
C ARG A 359 19.58 -24.23 8.26
N ASN A 360 19.27 -23.20 9.05
CA ASN A 360 17.91 -22.90 9.52
C ASN A 360 17.37 -21.53 9.07
N ALA A 361 18.25 -20.60 8.71
CA ALA A 361 17.86 -19.26 8.26
C ALA A 361 17.72 -19.16 6.73
N GLY A 362 18.33 -20.07 5.96
CA GLY A 362 18.42 -20.00 4.50
C GLY A 362 17.06 -19.94 3.80
N TRP A 363 16.11 -20.81 4.17
CA TRP A 363 14.79 -20.82 3.52
C TRP A 363 13.94 -19.60 3.90
N ARG A 364 13.99 -19.13 5.16
CA ARG A 364 13.27 -17.90 5.59
C ARG A 364 13.80 -16.67 4.87
N LEU A 365 15.11 -16.61 4.72
CA LEU A 365 15.78 -15.56 3.95
C LEU A 365 15.36 -15.63 2.49
N GLY A 366 15.38 -16.83 1.89
CA GLY A 366 14.95 -17.06 0.51
C GLY A 366 13.50 -16.61 0.28
N VAL A 367 12.58 -17.00 1.16
CA VAL A 367 11.17 -16.57 1.09
C VAL A 367 11.04 -15.06 1.21
N ALA A 368 11.67 -14.43 2.22
CA ALA A 368 11.57 -12.99 2.40
C ALA A 368 12.15 -12.22 1.21
N ALA A 369 13.30 -12.66 0.68
CA ALA A 369 13.94 -12.04 -0.46
C ALA A 369 13.15 -12.24 -1.76
N LEU A 370 12.56 -13.43 -1.96
CA LEU A 370 11.65 -13.72 -3.06
C LEU A 370 10.43 -12.79 -3.02
N MET A 371 9.80 -12.64 -1.85
CA MET A 371 8.64 -11.75 -1.70
C MET A 371 9.01 -10.29 -1.99
N LEU A 372 10.16 -9.80 -1.51
CA LEU A 372 10.62 -8.44 -1.80
C LEU A 372 10.91 -8.24 -3.30
N GLY A 373 11.53 -9.22 -3.96
CA GLY A 373 11.84 -9.15 -5.38
C GLY A 373 10.58 -9.14 -6.27
N LEU A 374 9.63 -10.04 -5.98
CA LEU A 374 8.33 -10.06 -6.66
C LEU A 374 7.56 -8.75 -6.43
N LEU A 375 7.53 -8.25 -5.19
CA LEU A 375 6.90 -6.98 -4.84
C LEU A 375 7.49 -5.80 -5.63
N THR A 376 8.81 -5.76 -5.75
CA THR A 376 9.54 -4.70 -6.48
C THR A 376 9.26 -4.73 -7.97
N SER A 377 9.11 -5.93 -8.55
CA SER A 377 8.68 -6.09 -9.94
C SER A 377 7.23 -5.62 -10.12
N ILE A 378 6.30 -6.03 -9.25
CA ILE A 378 4.88 -5.62 -9.34
C ILE A 378 4.72 -4.09 -9.34
N ARG A 379 5.42 -3.38 -8.44
CA ARG A 379 5.45 -1.90 -8.41
C ARG A 379 6.80 -1.39 -7.87
N VAL A 380 7.27 -0.29 -8.46
CA VAL A 380 8.53 0.39 -8.09
C VAL A 380 8.64 0.84 -6.63
N LEU A 381 7.52 0.92 -5.89
CA LEU A 381 7.51 1.28 -4.46
C LEU A 381 7.90 0.10 -3.55
N GLY A 382 7.98 -1.13 -4.07
CA GLY A 382 8.37 -2.33 -3.32
C GLY A 382 9.65 -2.24 -2.46
N PRO A 383 10.73 -1.57 -2.91
CA PRO A 383 11.96 -1.40 -2.12
C PRO A 383 11.75 -0.70 -0.77
N LEU A 384 10.64 0.03 -0.57
CA LEU A 384 10.25 0.57 0.73
C LEU A 384 10.17 -0.53 1.80
N VAL A 385 9.64 -1.71 1.46
CA VAL A 385 9.59 -2.85 2.41
C VAL A 385 10.99 -3.32 2.77
N GLY A 386 11.89 -3.39 1.79
CA GLY A 386 13.30 -3.69 2.04
C GLY A 386 13.93 -2.74 3.04
N ALA A 387 13.69 -1.43 2.87
CA ALA A 387 14.16 -0.41 3.81
C ALA A 387 13.56 -0.57 5.22
N LEU A 388 12.26 -0.87 5.32
CA LEU A 388 11.60 -1.14 6.60
C LEU A 388 12.16 -2.38 7.31
N VAL A 389 12.42 -3.46 6.57
CA VAL A 389 13.01 -4.71 7.12
C VAL A 389 14.45 -4.48 7.56
N VAL A 390 15.26 -3.76 6.77
CA VAL A 390 16.62 -3.36 7.15
C VAL A 390 16.59 -2.49 8.39
N LEU A 391 15.69 -1.51 8.46
CA LEU A 391 15.51 -0.70 9.67
C LEU A 391 15.16 -1.56 10.87
N TYR A 392 14.21 -2.48 10.74
CA TYR A 392 13.84 -3.41 11.82
C TYR A 392 15.04 -4.23 12.31
N PHE A 393 15.86 -4.73 11.39
CA PHE A 393 17.09 -5.43 11.70
C PHE A 393 18.09 -4.55 12.46
N LEU A 394 18.28 -3.30 12.01
CA LEU A 394 19.19 -2.34 12.64
C LEU A 394 18.72 -1.95 14.04
N LEU A 395 17.41 -1.84 14.27
CA LEU A 395 16.81 -1.48 15.56
C LEU A 395 16.99 -2.54 16.66
N GLN A 396 17.32 -3.78 16.30
CA GLN A 396 17.51 -4.82 17.31
C GLN A 396 18.75 -4.52 18.19
N SER A 397 18.96 -5.25 19.29
CA SER A 397 20.19 -5.15 20.12
C SER A 397 20.80 -6.54 20.34
N TYR A 398 21.70 -6.97 19.45
CA TYR A 398 22.44 -8.24 19.47
C TYR A 398 23.65 -8.16 18.49
N PRO A 399 24.73 -8.94 18.67
CA PRO A 399 25.85 -8.97 17.73
C PRO A 399 25.41 -9.50 16.36
N ARG A 400 25.65 -8.74 15.28
CA ARG A 400 25.10 -9.05 13.95
C ARG A 400 26.17 -9.37 12.93
N SER A 401 25.83 -10.28 12.01
CA SER A 401 26.47 -10.37 10.71
C SER A 401 25.67 -9.55 9.70
N TRP A 402 26.33 -8.76 8.85
CA TRP A 402 25.69 -8.05 7.74
C TRP A 402 25.39 -8.96 6.55
N LYS A 403 26.03 -10.15 6.49
CA LYS A 403 25.91 -11.10 5.38
C LYS A 403 24.46 -11.49 5.03
N PRO A 404 23.56 -11.76 6.00
CA PRO A 404 22.16 -12.07 5.68
C PRO A 404 21.43 -10.92 5.00
N LEU A 405 21.72 -9.65 5.34
CA LEU A 405 21.14 -8.50 4.67
C LEU A 405 21.66 -8.36 3.23
N LEU A 406 22.96 -8.59 3.02
CA LEU A 406 23.52 -8.59 1.67
C LEU A 406 22.85 -9.68 0.82
N VAL A 407 22.78 -10.92 1.32
CA VAL A 407 22.18 -12.04 0.57
C VAL A 407 20.68 -11.82 0.36
N TYR A 408 19.96 -11.26 1.34
CA TYR A 408 18.58 -10.83 1.18
C TYR A 408 18.41 -9.81 0.03
N GLY A 409 19.25 -8.77 0.00
CA GLY A 409 19.23 -7.76 -1.05
C GLY A 409 19.62 -8.31 -2.42
N LEU A 410 20.64 -9.17 -2.50
CA LEU A 410 21.10 -9.77 -3.75
C LEU A 410 20.05 -10.73 -4.34
N ILE A 411 19.41 -11.57 -3.53
CA ILE A 411 18.33 -12.45 -4.01
C ILE A 411 17.14 -11.62 -4.45
N ALA A 412 16.73 -10.59 -3.69
CA ALA A 412 15.61 -9.72 -4.07
C ALA A 412 15.89 -8.97 -5.38
N ALA A 413 17.12 -8.45 -5.55
CA ALA A 413 17.55 -7.82 -6.80
C ALA A 413 17.57 -8.81 -7.97
N GLY A 414 18.07 -10.03 -7.75
CA GLY A 414 18.07 -11.11 -8.74
C GLY A 414 16.65 -11.49 -9.17
N VAL A 415 15.72 -11.66 -8.24
CA VAL A 415 14.30 -11.94 -8.54
C VAL A 415 13.66 -10.78 -9.29
N THR A 416 13.91 -9.54 -8.87
CA THR A 416 13.40 -8.34 -9.56
C THR A 416 13.89 -8.31 -11.01
N TYR A 417 15.20 -8.52 -11.20
CA TYR A 417 15.83 -8.56 -12.52
C TYR A 417 15.24 -9.68 -13.38
N LEU A 418 15.19 -10.92 -12.86
CA LEU A 418 14.69 -12.08 -13.60
C LEU A 418 13.22 -11.95 -14.00
N THR A 419 12.40 -11.30 -13.19
CA THR A 419 10.95 -11.16 -13.44
C THR A 419 10.57 -9.87 -14.16
N TRP A 420 11.54 -9.04 -14.56
CA TRP A 420 11.28 -7.75 -15.20
C TRP A 420 12.18 -7.52 -16.42
N PRO A 421 11.75 -7.99 -17.62
CA PRO A 421 12.56 -7.96 -18.83
C PRO A 421 13.12 -6.60 -19.23
N PHE A 422 12.38 -5.52 -18.94
CA PHE A 422 12.82 -4.14 -19.21
C PHE A 422 14.15 -3.78 -18.51
N LEU A 423 14.51 -4.47 -17.43
CA LEU A 423 15.76 -4.22 -16.70
C LEU A 423 16.97 -4.95 -17.32
N TRP A 424 16.79 -5.87 -18.28
CA TRP A 424 17.89 -6.75 -18.72
C TRP A 424 19.01 -6.04 -19.47
N ASP A 425 18.68 -5.07 -20.32
CA ASP A 425 19.69 -4.40 -21.15
C ASP A 425 20.59 -3.48 -20.32
N ASN A 426 20.00 -2.71 -19.40
CA ASN A 426 20.72 -1.76 -18.56
C ASN A 426 20.00 -1.56 -17.22
N PRO A 427 20.16 -2.46 -16.25
CA PRO A 427 19.29 -2.53 -15.07
C PRO A 427 19.28 -1.27 -14.24
N LEU A 428 20.45 -0.65 -14.03
CA LEU A 428 20.56 0.56 -13.21
C LEU A 428 19.92 1.77 -13.89
N VAL A 429 20.21 1.97 -15.19
CA VAL A 429 19.64 3.10 -15.95
C VAL A 429 18.12 2.94 -16.08
N ARG A 430 17.66 1.75 -16.44
CA ARG A 430 16.23 1.44 -16.61
C ARG A 430 15.46 1.55 -15.30
N LEU A 431 16.02 1.13 -14.18
CA LEU A 431 15.39 1.32 -12.87
C LEU A 431 15.24 2.81 -12.50
N ILE A 432 16.26 3.63 -12.79
CA ILE A 432 16.19 5.09 -12.60
C ILE A 432 15.15 5.71 -13.56
N GLU A 433 15.07 5.22 -14.80
CA GLU A 433 14.08 5.62 -15.79
C GLU A 433 12.65 5.36 -15.27
N VAL A 434 12.38 4.15 -14.77
CA VAL A 434 11.09 3.79 -14.15
C VAL A 434 10.79 4.69 -12.96
N ALA A 435 11.75 4.90 -12.05
CA ALA A 435 11.55 5.74 -10.87
C ALA A 435 11.20 7.19 -11.25
N ARG A 436 11.81 7.74 -12.32
CA ARG A 436 11.49 9.06 -12.85
C ARG A 436 10.14 9.09 -13.55
N HIS A 437 9.82 8.09 -14.36
CA HIS A 437 8.53 7.96 -15.05
C HIS A 437 7.38 7.95 -14.04
N MET A 438 7.47 7.11 -13.01
CA MET A 438 6.47 6.99 -11.95
C MET A 438 6.37 8.24 -11.06
N ALA A 439 7.49 8.93 -10.79
CA ALA A 439 7.48 10.16 -9.99
C ALA A 439 6.89 11.36 -10.73
N ASN A 440 7.07 11.43 -12.06
CA ASN A 440 6.58 12.55 -12.87
C ASN A 440 5.13 12.35 -13.34
N ASN A 441 4.64 11.10 -13.40
CA ASN A 441 3.30 10.68 -13.81
C ASN A 441 2.72 11.51 -14.98
N PRO A 442 3.02 11.14 -16.23
CA PRO A 442 2.85 12.03 -17.40
C PRO A 442 1.39 12.38 -17.73
N HIS A 443 0.40 11.64 -17.22
CA HIS A 443 -1.00 11.84 -17.57
C HIS A 443 -1.77 12.60 -16.48
N ILE A 444 -2.24 13.80 -16.84
CA ILE A 444 -3.16 14.59 -16.02
C ILE A 444 -4.58 14.20 -16.41
N LEU A 445 -5.32 13.63 -15.46
CA LEU A 445 -6.69 13.17 -15.65
C LEU A 445 -7.66 14.04 -14.85
N PRO A 446 -8.89 14.29 -15.32
CA PRO A 446 -9.93 14.89 -14.47
C PRO A 446 -10.26 13.97 -13.29
N VAL A 447 -10.70 14.52 -12.16
CA VAL A 447 -11.08 13.78 -10.96
C VAL A 447 -12.25 14.50 -10.31
N LEU A 448 -13.39 13.81 -10.17
CA LEU A 448 -14.56 14.35 -9.49
C LEU A 448 -14.38 14.21 -7.97
N PHE A 449 -14.26 15.34 -7.27
CA PHE A 449 -14.07 15.38 -5.83
C PHE A 449 -14.88 16.50 -5.19
N ASN A 450 -15.75 16.14 -4.26
CA ASN A 450 -16.71 17.03 -3.60
C ASN A 450 -17.54 17.90 -4.57
N GLY A 451 -17.99 17.30 -5.68
CA GLY A 451 -18.84 17.94 -6.69
C GLY A 451 -18.10 18.84 -7.68
N GLN A 452 -16.76 18.93 -7.58
CA GLN A 452 -15.92 19.71 -8.48
C GLN A 452 -14.95 18.80 -9.22
N VAL A 453 -14.63 19.14 -10.47
CA VAL A 453 -13.64 18.41 -11.27
C VAL A 453 -12.28 19.06 -11.08
N PHE A 454 -11.33 18.32 -10.52
CA PHE A 454 -9.94 18.72 -10.34
C PHE A 454 -9.05 17.97 -11.34
N PRO A 455 -7.97 18.58 -11.84
CA PRO A 455 -6.91 17.80 -12.49
C PRO A 455 -6.16 16.97 -11.44
N SER A 456 -5.78 15.74 -11.80
CA SER A 456 -5.22 14.73 -10.89
C SER A 456 -3.99 15.21 -10.12
N ASN A 457 -3.21 16.14 -10.68
CA ASN A 457 -2.00 16.73 -10.09
C ASN A 457 -2.25 17.98 -9.22
N GLN A 458 -3.50 18.44 -9.08
CA GLN A 458 -3.85 19.60 -8.25
C GLN A 458 -4.91 19.26 -7.19
N LEU A 459 -5.04 17.98 -6.86
CA LEU A 459 -5.98 17.53 -5.84
C LEU A 459 -5.68 18.15 -4.46
N PRO A 460 -6.72 18.48 -3.68
CA PRO A 460 -6.55 19.01 -2.34
C PRO A 460 -5.92 17.95 -1.42
N ARG A 461 -5.20 18.40 -0.39
CA ARG A 461 -4.57 17.51 0.61
C ARG A 461 -5.59 16.62 1.35
N SER A 462 -6.84 17.05 1.39
CA SER A 462 -7.94 16.30 1.98
C SER A 462 -8.37 15.09 1.14
N TYR A 463 -7.97 14.98 -0.13
CA TYR A 463 -8.44 13.92 -1.03
C TYR A 463 -8.29 12.50 -0.45
N LEU A 464 -7.06 12.08 -0.12
CA LEU A 464 -6.80 10.74 0.41
C LEU A 464 -7.46 10.51 1.79
N PRO A 465 -7.32 11.41 2.80
CA PRO A 465 -8.03 11.26 4.07
C PRO A 465 -9.55 11.21 3.94
N THR A 466 -10.14 12.03 3.08
CA THR A 466 -11.58 12.07 2.84
C THR A 466 -12.04 10.75 2.21
N LEU A 467 -11.37 10.25 1.18
CA LEU A 467 -11.79 8.98 0.58
C LEU A 467 -11.65 7.81 1.56
N LEU A 468 -10.53 7.68 2.29
CA LEU A 468 -10.41 6.68 3.36
C LEU A 468 -11.54 6.80 4.40
N GLY A 469 -11.95 8.04 4.72
CA GLY A 469 -13.05 8.37 5.63
C GLY A 469 -14.44 8.01 5.11
N LEU A 470 -14.64 7.96 3.79
CA LEU A 470 -15.95 7.79 3.18
C LEU A 470 -16.15 6.41 2.56
N THR A 471 -15.10 5.66 2.25
CA THR A 471 -15.20 4.37 1.55
C THR A 471 -14.83 3.17 2.44
N LEU A 472 -14.34 3.39 3.66
CA LEU A 472 -14.23 2.34 4.67
C LEU A 472 -15.51 2.28 5.49
N THR A 473 -15.85 1.08 5.94
CA THR A 473 -17.00 0.85 6.82
C THR A 473 -16.84 1.59 8.14
N GLU A 474 -17.96 2.08 8.69
CA GLU A 474 -18.03 2.92 9.87
C GLU A 474 -17.31 2.34 11.09
N PRO A 475 -17.37 1.02 11.37
CA PRO A 475 -16.67 0.42 12.52
C PRO A 475 -15.15 0.63 12.51
N VAL A 476 -14.54 0.85 11.35
CA VAL A 476 -13.09 1.02 11.22
C VAL A 476 -12.61 2.26 11.98
N PHE A 477 -13.34 3.38 11.94
CA PHE A 477 -12.89 4.64 12.53
C PHE A 477 -12.82 4.64 14.07
N PRO A 478 -13.88 4.26 14.82
CA PRO A 478 -13.77 4.19 16.28
C PRO A 478 -12.75 3.13 16.71
N LEU A 479 -12.62 2.01 15.99
CA LEU A 479 -11.59 1.01 16.26
C LEU A 479 -10.18 1.53 16.00
N LEU A 480 -9.97 2.31 14.94
CA LEU A 480 -8.69 2.93 14.61
C LEU A 480 -8.28 3.96 15.67
N VAL A 481 -9.22 4.80 16.12
CA VAL A 481 -8.98 5.80 17.18
C VAL A 481 -8.66 5.09 18.49
N LEU A 482 -9.51 4.15 18.92
CA LEU A 482 -9.30 3.37 20.14
C LEU A 482 -7.99 2.59 20.07
N GLY A 483 -7.72 1.92 18.96
CA GLY A 483 -6.53 1.11 18.75
C GLY A 483 -5.24 1.92 18.71
N SER A 484 -5.28 3.13 18.15
CA SER A 484 -4.14 4.06 18.21
C SER A 484 -3.87 4.50 19.65
N GLY A 485 -4.91 4.82 20.43
CA GLY A 485 -4.80 5.14 21.85
C GLY A 485 -4.28 3.96 22.68
N VAL A 486 -4.82 2.76 22.47
CA VAL A 486 -4.37 1.53 23.12
C VAL A 486 -2.93 1.20 22.74
N GLY A 487 -2.56 1.34 21.48
CA GLY A 487 -1.20 1.15 21.00
C GLY A 487 -0.22 2.09 21.70
N LEU A 488 -0.59 3.38 21.83
CA LEU A 488 0.18 4.36 22.59
C LEU A 488 0.30 3.96 24.07
N VAL A 489 -0.80 3.60 24.73
CA VAL A 489 -0.81 3.16 26.14
C VAL A 489 0.05 1.91 26.33
N ARG A 490 -0.06 0.91 25.45
CA ARG A 490 0.73 -0.33 25.50
C ARG A 490 2.21 -0.09 25.24
N PHE A 491 2.55 0.82 24.32
CA PHE A 491 3.91 1.32 24.12
C PHE A 491 4.45 1.92 25.41
N TRP A 492 3.70 2.86 26.02
CA TRP A 492 4.09 3.45 27.30
C TRP A 492 4.18 2.43 28.41
N ARG A 493 3.31 1.41 28.46
CA ARG A 493 3.34 0.34 29.48
C ARG A 493 4.37 -0.76 29.21
N ARG A 494 5.12 -0.71 28.10
CA ARG A 494 6.07 -1.75 27.66
C ARG A 494 5.43 -3.13 27.45
N SER A 495 4.13 -3.16 27.19
CA SER A 495 3.40 -4.40 26.89
C SER A 495 3.34 -4.68 25.38
N LEU A 496 4.04 -3.88 24.58
CA LEU A 496 4.10 -3.97 23.13
C LEU A 496 5.55 -3.80 22.66
N GLU A 497 5.95 -4.61 21.68
CA GLU A 497 7.30 -4.59 21.11
C GLU A 497 7.45 -3.37 20.18
N TRP A 498 8.14 -2.34 20.67
CA TRP A 498 8.15 -1.03 20.02
C TRP A 498 8.85 -1.01 18.67
N ARG A 499 9.82 -1.90 18.41
CA ARG A 499 10.62 -1.87 17.17
C ARG A 499 9.75 -2.24 15.98
N SER A 500 9.00 -3.34 16.09
CA SER A 500 8.06 -3.80 15.07
C SER A 500 6.86 -2.86 14.96
N PHE A 501 6.37 -2.31 16.08
CA PHE A 501 5.31 -1.31 16.05
C PHE A 501 5.76 -0.01 15.35
N LEU A 502 7.01 0.42 15.51
CA LEU A 502 7.57 1.54 14.76
C LEU A 502 7.58 1.25 13.25
N ILE A 503 7.89 0.03 12.82
CA ILE A 503 7.80 -0.34 11.40
C ILE A 503 6.38 -0.18 10.87
N LEU A 504 5.39 -0.60 11.66
CA LEU A 504 3.98 -0.43 11.32
C LEU A 504 3.57 1.04 11.19
N LEU A 505 4.02 1.89 12.12
CA LEU A 505 3.79 3.33 12.08
C LEU A 505 4.50 4.00 10.90
N LEU A 506 5.70 3.56 10.55
CA LEU A 506 6.45 4.11 9.41
C LEU A 506 5.87 3.65 8.06
N TRP A 507 5.33 2.43 7.99
CA TRP A 507 4.63 1.94 6.80
C TRP A 507 3.45 2.84 6.45
N VAL A 508 2.61 3.23 7.41
CA VAL A 508 1.51 4.17 7.14
C VAL A 508 1.99 5.62 7.08
N GLY A 509 2.89 6.02 7.96
CA GLY A 509 3.29 7.40 8.17
C GLY A 509 4.13 7.97 7.03
N LEU A 510 5.09 7.22 6.49
CA LEU A 510 5.98 7.73 5.43
C LEU A 510 5.21 8.02 4.11
N PRO A 511 4.40 7.09 3.56
CA PRO A 511 3.67 7.37 2.33
C PRO A 511 2.58 8.41 2.55
N LEU A 512 1.88 8.40 3.69
CA LEU A 512 0.87 9.41 4.00
C LEU A 512 1.47 10.82 4.09
N ALA A 513 2.61 10.97 4.78
CA ALA A 513 3.33 12.23 4.84
C ALA A 513 3.80 12.69 3.45
N TYR A 514 4.27 11.76 2.62
CA TYR A 514 4.63 12.06 1.23
C TYR A 514 3.44 12.58 0.42
N VAL A 515 2.26 11.95 0.50
CA VAL A 515 1.05 12.39 -0.21
C VAL A 515 0.60 13.77 0.25
N LEU A 516 0.53 14.00 1.57
CA LEU A 516 0.10 15.28 2.14
C LEU A 516 1.08 16.42 1.80
N TRP A 517 2.38 16.11 1.67
CA TRP A 517 3.40 17.09 1.33
C TRP A 517 3.48 17.36 -0.18
N ARG A 518 3.65 16.31 -0.99
CA ARG A 518 3.96 16.40 -2.43
C ARG A 518 2.74 16.46 -3.33
N ARG A 519 1.58 15.99 -2.87
CA ARG A 519 0.34 15.90 -3.69
C ARG A 519 0.63 15.25 -5.05
N PRO A 520 1.14 14.01 -5.07
CA PRO A 520 1.38 13.30 -6.33
C PRO A 520 0.06 13.18 -7.11
N PRO A 521 0.09 13.04 -8.45
CA PRO A 521 -1.13 12.89 -9.21
C PRO A 521 -1.90 11.63 -8.78
N MET A 522 -3.19 11.79 -8.44
CA MET A 522 -4.08 10.72 -8.00
C MET A 522 -5.38 10.76 -8.80
N TYR A 523 -5.99 9.60 -9.05
CA TYR A 523 -7.24 9.41 -9.79
C TYR A 523 -7.78 8.00 -9.47
N ASP A 524 -9.02 7.69 -9.88
CA ASP A 524 -9.66 6.39 -9.63
C ASP A 524 -9.73 6.07 -8.12
N GLY A 525 -10.17 7.05 -7.34
CA GLY A 525 -10.16 6.97 -5.88
C GLY A 525 -8.74 6.95 -5.29
N TYR A 526 -8.49 6.04 -4.34
CA TYR A 526 -7.18 5.84 -3.69
C TYR A 526 -6.57 4.46 -3.99
N ARG A 527 -6.94 3.81 -5.09
CA ARG A 527 -6.50 2.44 -5.42
C ARG A 527 -4.98 2.23 -5.36
N HIS A 528 -4.20 3.23 -5.76
CA HIS A 528 -2.73 3.22 -5.68
C HIS A 528 -2.17 3.14 -4.24
N PHE A 529 -3.02 3.41 -3.23
CA PHE A 529 -2.68 3.45 -1.81
C PHE A 529 -3.36 2.33 -1.00
N LEU A 530 -3.94 1.32 -1.65
CA LEU A 530 -4.55 0.16 -0.95
C LEU A 530 -3.54 -0.53 -0.01
N PHE A 531 -2.24 -0.49 -0.33
CA PHE A 531 -1.16 -0.99 0.54
C PHE A 531 -1.05 -0.28 1.91
N LEU A 532 -1.76 0.82 2.14
CA LEU A 532 -1.87 1.49 3.45
C LEU A 532 -2.97 0.88 4.33
N LEU A 533 -3.89 0.10 3.79
CA LEU A 533 -4.97 -0.51 4.57
C LEU A 533 -4.46 -1.51 5.62
N PRO A 534 -3.52 -2.44 5.32
CA PRO A 534 -3.07 -3.41 6.32
C PRO A 534 -2.60 -2.79 7.65
N PRO A 535 -1.67 -1.81 7.70
CA PRO A 535 -1.27 -1.23 8.98
C PRO A 535 -2.44 -0.50 9.70
N LEU A 536 -3.37 0.13 8.96
CA LEU A 536 -4.57 0.73 9.55
C LEU A 536 -5.48 -0.32 10.21
N PHE A 537 -5.66 -1.48 9.57
CA PHE A 537 -6.49 -2.56 10.12
C PHE A 537 -5.81 -3.32 11.26
N VAL A 538 -4.47 -3.34 11.33
CA VAL A 538 -3.78 -3.79 12.55
C VAL A 538 -4.02 -2.82 13.71
N LEU A 539 -3.99 -1.51 13.47
CA LEU A 539 -4.35 -0.52 14.49
C LEU A 539 -5.81 -0.69 14.92
N ALA A 540 -6.76 -0.86 13.99
CA ALA A 540 -8.13 -1.20 14.33
C ALA A 540 -8.24 -2.50 15.15
N GLY A 541 -7.41 -3.50 14.83
CA GLY A 541 -7.29 -4.74 15.59
C GLY A 541 -6.84 -4.53 17.04
N LEU A 542 -5.96 -3.57 17.33
CA LEU A 542 -5.58 -3.20 18.71
C LEU A 542 -6.79 -2.64 19.47
N GLY A 543 -7.64 -1.88 18.80
CA GLY A 543 -8.90 -1.39 19.38
C GLY A 543 -9.84 -2.55 19.68
N LEU A 544 -9.99 -3.49 18.74
CA LEU A 544 -10.81 -4.67 18.91
C LEU A 544 -10.31 -5.59 20.05
N ASP A 545 -8.99 -5.74 20.18
CA ASP A 545 -8.36 -6.50 21.25
C ASP A 545 -8.68 -5.90 22.63
N ALA A 546 -8.69 -4.58 22.75
CA ALA A 546 -9.13 -3.90 23.96
C ALA A 546 -10.62 -4.13 24.26
N LEU A 547 -11.50 -3.98 23.25
CA LEU A 547 -12.93 -4.23 23.39
C LEU A 547 -13.21 -5.67 23.84
N PHE A 548 -12.59 -6.66 23.21
CA PHE A 548 -12.75 -8.06 23.59
C PHE A 548 -12.22 -8.36 25.00
N GLY A 549 -11.18 -7.65 25.44
CA GLY A 549 -10.69 -7.69 26.81
C GLY A 549 -11.69 -7.14 27.84
N TRP A 550 -12.52 -6.16 27.47
CA TRP A 550 -13.58 -5.63 28.32
C TRP A 550 -14.81 -6.56 28.41
N LEU A 551 -15.01 -7.43 27.42
CA LEU A 551 -16.12 -8.38 27.38
C LEU A 551 -15.80 -9.67 28.13
N ARG A 552 -16.61 -9.97 29.15
CA ARG A 552 -16.43 -11.15 30.03
C ARG A 552 -16.94 -12.44 29.42
N ARG A 553 -17.98 -12.39 28.59
CA ARG A 553 -18.66 -13.60 28.03
C ARG A 553 -18.32 -13.78 26.56
N GLY A 554 -18.10 -15.03 26.12
CA GLY A 554 -17.73 -15.35 24.74
C GLY A 554 -18.77 -14.90 23.71
N TRP A 555 -20.06 -15.09 23.99
CA TRP A 555 -21.14 -14.68 23.09
C TRP A 555 -21.20 -13.15 22.88
N GLN A 556 -20.76 -12.34 23.84
CA GLN A 556 -20.69 -10.88 23.67
C GLN A 556 -19.64 -10.51 22.63
N ARG A 557 -18.50 -11.22 22.63
CA ARG A 557 -17.43 -11.02 21.63
C ARG A 557 -17.89 -11.41 20.24
N VAL A 558 -18.62 -12.52 20.13
CA VAL A 558 -19.23 -12.98 18.87
C VAL A 558 -20.28 -11.97 18.38
N GLY A 559 -21.19 -11.54 19.25
CA GLY A 559 -22.22 -10.54 18.92
C GLY A 559 -21.62 -9.20 18.49
N LEU A 560 -20.61 -8.71 19.21
CA LEU A 560 -19.86 -7.51 18.80
C LEU A 560 -19.15 -7.73 17.46
N GLY A 561 -18.49 -8.87 17.27
CA GLY A 561 -17.85 -9.23 16.01
C GLY A 561 -18.83 -9.18 14.84
N PHE A 562 -20.01 -9.81 14.97
CA PHE A 562 -21.06 -9.76 13.96
C PHE A 562 -21.52 -8.33 13.68
N LEU A 563 -21.77 -7.53 14.73
CA LEU A 563 -22.19 -6.12 14.58
C LEU A 563 -21.15 -5.28 13.83
N LEU A 564 -19.85 -5.49 14.10
CA LEU A 564 -18.76 -4.77 13.43
C LEU A 564 -18.57 -5.17 11.97
N LEU A 565 -18.93 -6.41 11.60
CA LEU A 565 -18.85 -6.88 10.21
C LEU A 565 -20.10 -6.53 9.39
N LEU A 566 -21.24 -6.31 10.06
CA LEU A 566 -22.54 -6.13 9.41
C LEU A 566 -22.57 -5.00 8.36
N PRO A 567 -22.00 -3.79 8.57
CA PRO A 567 -22.00 -2.76 7.54
C PRO A 567 -21.25 -3.18 6.27
N GLY A 568 -20.13 -3.89 6.42
CA GLY A 568 -19.37 -4.42 5.30
C GLY A 568 -20.15 -5.47 4.52
N VAL A 569 -20.74 -6.44 5.22
CA VAL A 569 -21.58 -7.49 4.60
C VAL A 569 -22.80 -6.87 3.88
N ILE A 570 -23.48 -5.90 4.51
CA ILE A 570 -24.59 -5.18 3.87
C ILE A 570 -24.11 -4.46 2.61
N GLY A 571 -22.94 -3.80 2.67
CA GLY A 571 -22.34 -3.14 1.52
C GLY A 571 -22.02 -4.10 0.38
N LEU A 572 -21.45 -5.26 0.68
CA LEU A 572 -21.16 -6.33 -0.29
C LEU A 572 -22.44 -6.79 -1.00
N VAL A 573 -23.49 -7.11 -0.23
CA VAL A 573 -24.76 -7.61 -0.78
C VAL A 573 -25.47 -6.54 -1.59
N ARG A 574 -25.59 -5.31 -1.07
CA ARG A 574 -26.35 -4.23 -1.71
C ARG A 574 -25.70 -3.72 -2.99
N LEU A 575 -24.37 -3.74 -3.05
CA LEU A 575 -23.64 -3.20 -4.19
C LEU A 575 -23.20 -4.24 -5.18
N HIS A 576 -23.33 -5.54 -4.90
CA HIS A 576 -22.95 -6.59 -5.84
C HIS A 576 -23.50 -6.34 -7.27
N PRO A 577 -22.67 -6.43 -8.34
CA PRO A 577 -21.24 -6.75 -8.40
C PRO A 577 -20.28 -5.54 -8.40
N TYR A 578 -20.70 -4.40 -7.84
CA TYR A 578 -19.96 -3.14 -7.73
C TYR A 578 -19.44 -2.76 -6.33
N PRO A 579 -19.03 -3.70 -5.44
CA PRO A 579 -18.66 -3.34 -4.07
C PRO A 579 -17.43 -2.40 -3.98
N TYR A 580 -16.61 -2.29 -5.04
CA TYR A 580 -15.50 -1.32 -5.07
C TYR A 580 -15.97 0.14 -5.16
N ALA A 581 -17.19 0.40 -5.62
CA ALA A 581 -17.79 1.74 -5.69
C ALA A 581 -18.43 2.17 -4.36
N TYR A 582 -18.17 1.44 -3.28
CA TYR A 582 -18.80 1.66 -1.98
C TYR A 582 -18.44 3.00 -1.34
N TYR A 583 -19.47 3.64 -0.78
CA TYR A 583 -19.38 4.74 0.18
C TYR A 583 -20.22 4.37 1.41
N ASN A 584 -19.77 4.81 2.57
CA ASN A 584 -20.38 4.49 3.86
C ASN A 584 -21.64 5.32 4.13
N ALA A 585 -22.38 4.95 5.17
CA ALA A 585 -23.64 5.57 5.55
C ALA A 585 -23.48 7.03 5.99
N PHE A 586 -22.32 7.46 6.50
CA PHE A 586 -22.06 8.88 6.80
C PHE A 586 -22.10 9.75 5.53
N MET A 587 -21.75 9.18 4.38
CA MET A 587 -21.89 9.82 3.07
C MET A 587 -23.34 9.78 2.53
N GLY A 588 -24.22 8.98 3.12
CA GLY A 588 -25.51 8.61 2.53
C GLY A 588 -25.40 7.42 1.56
N GLY A 589 -24.35 6.60 1.67
CA GLY A 589 -24.08 5.51 0.75
C GLY A 589 -23.57 5.99 -0.61
N VAL A 590 -23.51 5.07 -1.58
CA VAL A 590 -23.07 5.39 -2.95
C VAL A 590 -23.99 6.44 -3.62
N GLY A 591 -25.30 6.42 -3.34
CA GLY A 591 -26.23 7.44 -3.84
C GLY A 591 -25.93 8.85 -3.32
N GLY A 592 -25.53 8.98 -2.05
CA GLY A 592 -25.08 10.27 -1.50
C GLY A 592 -23.75 10.75 -2.08
N ALA A 593 -22.89 9.81 -2.51
CA ALA A 593 -21.63 10.10 -3.20
C ALA A 593 -21.79 10.42 -4.69
N PHE A 594 -22.89 9.98 -5.30
CA PHE A 594 -23.16 10.19 -6.73
C PHE A 594 -23.07 11.67 -7.10
N ARG A 595 -22.34 11.96 -8.20
CA ARG A 595 -21.99 13.30 -8.68
C ARG A 595 -21.16 14.18 -7.73
N ARG A 596 -20.85 13.71 -6.52
CA ARG A 596 -19.92 14.38 -5.60
C ARG A 596 -18.53 13.75 -5.65
N TYR A 597 -18.46 12.45 -5.86
CA TYR A 597 -17.22 11.68 -5.95
C TYR A 597 -17.31 10.64 -7.09
N GLU A 598 -16.16 10.11 -7.53
CA GLU A 598 -16.13 9.02 -8.51
C GLU A 598 -16.75 7.74 -7.92
N THR A 599 -17.59 7.05 -8.72
CA THR A 599 -18.25 5.78 -8.37
C THR A 599 -17.67 4.63 -9.21
N ASP A 600 -18.38 4.13 -10.23
CA ASP A 600 -17.84 3.15 -11.18
C ASP A 600 -16.87 3.85 -12.13
N TYR A 601 -15.59 3.84 -11.76
CA TYR A 601 -14.53 4.36 -12.60
C TYR A 601 -13.82 3.28 -13.43
N TRP A 602 -14.17 2.02 -13.24
CA TRP A 602 -13.55 0.87 -13.92
C TRP A 602 -14.30 0.42 -15.18
N LEU A 603 -15.50 0.96 -15.43
CA LEU A 603 -16.41 0.60 -16.54
C LEU A 603 -17.10 -0.75 -16.36
N THR A 604 -17.14 -1.26 -15.13
CA THR A 604 -17.73 -2.57 -14.82
C THR A 604 -19.23 -2.63 -15.14
N CYS A 605 -19.90 -1.49 -15.17
CA CYS A 605 -21.31 -1.38 -15.56
C CYS A 605 -21.59 -1.77 -17.02
N TYR A 606 -20.57 -1.88 -17.87
CA TYR A 606 -20.76 -2.30 -19.27
C TYR A 606 -21.34 -3.71 -19.39
N LYS A 607 -20.99 -4.65 -18.49
CA LYS A 607 -21.50 -6.03 -18.58
C LYS A 607 -23.03 -6.06 -18.49
N GLU A 608 -23.59 -5.50 -17.42
CA GLU A 608 -25.04 -5.42 -17.21
C GLU A 608 -25.74 -4.53 -18.25
N THR A 609 -25.10 -3.42 -18.65
CA THR A 609 -25.65 -2.54 -19.69
C THR A 609 -25.78 -3.27 -21.03
N MET A 610 -24.76 -4.04 -21.40
CA MET A 610 -24.79 -4.83 -22.64
C MET A 610 -25.79 -5.99 -22.56
N CYS A 611 -26.06 -6.56 -21.38
CA CYS A 611 -27.16 -7.53 -21.23
C CYS A 611 -28.52 -6.93 -21.59
N LEU A 612 -28.79 -5.68 -21.17
CA LEU A 612 -30.03 -4.96 -21.53
C LEU A 612 -30.09 -4.69 -23.03
N ILE A 613 -29.00 -4.19 -23.62
CA ILE A 613 -28.91 -3.90 -25.06
C ILE A 613 -29.09 -5.17 -25.89
N ASN A 614 -28.40 -6.25 -25.53
CA ASN A 614 -28.49 -7.53 -26.24
C ASN A 614 -29.88 -8.13 -26.19
N ALA A 615 -30.63 -7.92 -25.11
CA ALA A 615 -31.98 -8.45 -24.97
C ALA A 615 -32.91 -7.91 -26.06
N GLU A 616 -32.78 -6.62 -26.38
CA GLU A 616 -33.54 -5.91 -27.41
C GLU A 616 -32.96 -6.12 -28.82
N ALA A 617 -31.63 -6.23 -28.92
CA ALA A 617 -30.95 -6.49 -30.19
C ALA A 617 -31.26 -7.85 -30.83
N ARG A 618 -32.03 -8.70 -30.13
CA ARG A 618 -32.56 -9.97 -30.67
C ARG A 618 -33.62 -9.74 -31.74
N ASP A 619 -34.42 -8.69 -31.59
CA ASP A 619 -35.57 -8.41 -32.46
C ASP A 619 -35.24 -7.33 -33.49
N HIS A 620 -34.33 -6.39 -33.15
CA HIS A 620 -33.95 -5.27 -34.01
C HIS A 620 -32.43 -5.00 -33.96
N PRO A 621 -31.74 -4.85 -35.10
CA PRO A 621 -30.33 -4.46 -35.08
C PRO A 621 -30.10 -3.12 -34.37
N VAL A 622 -29.10 -3.06 -33.50
CA VAL A 622 -28.75 -1.86 -32.71
C VAL A 622 -27.38 -1.34 -33.15
N THR A 623 -27.28 -0.04 -33.46
CA THR A 623 -25.99 0.64 -33.57
C THR A 623 -25.71 1.38 -32.27
N LEU A 624 -24.64 0.97 -31.58
CA LEU A 624 -24.23 1.49 -30.29
C LEU A 624 -22.92 2.27 -30.41
N PHE A 625 -22.98 3.56 -30.16
CA PHE A 625 -21.82 4.42 -29.97
C PHE A 625 -21.38 4.39 -28.51
N VAL A 626 -20.08 4.27 -28.24
CA VAL A 626 -19.54 4.13 -26.88
C VAL A 626 -18.44 5.17 -26.67
N LEU A 627 -18.59 6.04 -25.66
CA LEU A 627 -17.64 7.12 -25.38
C LEU A 627 -16.27 6.61 -24.94
N ARG A 628 -16.23 5.59 -24.09
CA ARG A 628 -14.98 5.15 -23.45
C ARG A 628 -14.78 3.66 -23.60
N GLN A 629 -13.64 3.26 -24.15
CA GLN A 629 -13.23 1.86 -24.31
C GLN A 629 -14.29 0.98 -25.03
N PRO A 630 -14.67 1.31 -26.29
CA PRO A 630 -15.68 0.56 -27.06
C PRO A 630 -15.38 -0.93 -27.17
N GLN A 631 -14.11 -1.34 -27.13
CA GLN A 631 -13.69 -2.74 -27.16
C GLN A 631 -14.23 -3.56 -25.97
N ILE A 632 -14.46 -2.94 -24.81
CA ILE A 632 -15.03 -3.63 -23.63
C ILE A 632 -16.52 -3.90 -23.88
N ALA A 633 -17.26 -2.92 -24.39
CA ALA A 633 -18.66 -3.13 -24.78
C ALA A 633 -18.79 -4.17 -25.89
N ARG A 634 -17.92 -4.11 -26.90
CA ARG A 634 -17.87 -5.07 -28.03
C ARG A 634 -17.62 -6.51 -27.57
N ARG A 635 -16.90 -6.71 -26.46
CA ARG A 635 -16.69 -8.04 -25.86
C ARG A 635 -17.99 -8.72 -25.44
N TYR A 636 -18.96 -7.93 -25.01
CA TYR A 636 -20.27 -8.40 -24.55
C TYR A 636 -21.37 -8.27 -25.61
N ALA A 637 -21.07 -7.73 -26.80
CA ALA A 637 -22.07 -7.49 -27.83
C ALA A 637 -22.57 -8.79 -28.48
N ALA A 638 -23.89 -8.94 -28.58
CA ALA A 638 -24.52 -9.98 -29.39
C ALA A 638 -24.37 -9.68 -30.90
N PRO A 639 -24.55 -10.67 -31.80
CA PRO A 639 -24.40 -10.47 -33.25
C PRO A 639 -25.24 -9.34 -33.86
N GLY A 640 -26.37 -8.98 -33.25
CA GLY A 640 -27.24 -7.87 -33.68
C GLY A 640 -26.78 -6.47 -33.24
N VAL A 641 -25.67 -6.34 -32.51
CA VAL A 641 -25.18 -5.06 -31.97
C VAL A 641 -23.91 -4.62 -32.67
N THR A 642 -23.97 -3.51 -33.39
CA THR A 642 -22.81 -2.86 -34.01
C THR A 642 -22.23 -1.81 -33.07
N VAL A 643 -21.06 -2.10 -32.47
CA VAL A 643 -20.39 -1.19 -31.53
C VAL A 643 -19.38 -0.28 -32.23
N GLN A 644 -19.56 1.04 -32.11
CA GLN A 644 -18.70 2.09 -32.65
C GLN A 644 -18.13 2.99 -31.53
N SER A 645 -17.01 3.66 -31.81
CA SER A 645 -16.46 4.66 -30.88
C SER A 645 -17.23 5.96 -31.01
N PHE A 646 -17.53 6.60 -29.89
CA PHE A 646 -18.05 7.97 -29.88
C PHE A 646 -16.93 8.95 -29.57
N ASP A 647 -16.80 10.00 -30.39
CA ASP A 647 -15.91 11.13 -30.15
C ASP A 647 -16.76 12.40 -30.06
N PRO A 648 -16.85 13.07 -28.89
CA PRO A 648 -17.62 14.31 -28.76
C PRO A 648 -17.15 15.43 -29.70
N ALA A 649 -15.90 15.42 -30.14
CA ALA A 649 -15.36 16.43 -31.06
C ALA A 649 -15.73 16.15 -32.53
N ASN A 650 -16.11 14.91 -32.84
CA ASN A 650 -16.52 14.46 -34.17
C ASN A 650 -17.69 13.49 -34.02
N ASP A 651 -18.82 14.04 -33.59
CA ASP A 651 -20.02 13.28 -33.31
C ASP A 651 -20.59 12.67 -34.61
N ALA A 652 -20.49 11.34 -34.70
CA ALA A 652 -20.99 10.54 -35.81
C ALA A 652 -22.29 9.80 -35.48
N THR A 653 -22.93 10.13 -34.35
CA THR A 653 -24.24 9.56 -33.99
C THR A 653 -25.33 10.06 -34.94
N TYR A 654 -26.47 9.36 -34.97
CA TYR A 654 -27.59 9.70 -35.84
C TYR A 654 -28.91 9.31 -35.19
N PRO A 655 -30.05 9.92 -35.57
CA PRO A 655 -31.35 9.61 -34.98
C PRO A 655 -31.67 8.11 -34.99
N GLY A 656 -32.03 7.55 -33.83
CA GLY A 656 -32.28 6.12 -33.62
C GLY A 656 -31.04 5.29 -33.27
N SER A 657 -29.82 5.84 -33.36
CA SER A 657 -28.64 5.20 -32.78
C SER A 657 -28.61 5.36 -31.26
N TRP A 658 -27.90 4.46 -30.58
CA TRP A 658 -27.78 4.50 -29.13
C TRP A 658 -26.40 4.96 -28.71
N LEU A 659 -26.32 5.66 -27.58
CA LEU A 659 -25.09 6.21 -27.03
C LEU A 659 -24.88 5.74 -25.58
N LEU A 660 -23.86 4.90 -25.37
CA LEU A 660 -23.41 4.44 -24.06
C LEU A 660 -22.42 5.45 -23.46
N LEU A 661 -22.84 6.04 -22.34
CA LEU A 661 -22.08 6.99 -21.54
C LEU A 661 -21.85 6.45 -20.13
N ILE A 662 -20.79 6.93 -19.50
CA ILE A 662 -20.56 6.75 -18.07
C ILE A 662 -20.87 8.02 -17.31
N THR A 663 -21.26 7.88 -16.05
CA THR A 663 -21.53 9.03 -15.17
C THR A 663 -20.26 9.58 -14.52
N ARG A 664 -19.12 8.90 -14.70
CA ARG A 664 -17.81 9.40 -14.29
C ARG A 664 -17.56 10.76 -14.93
N TYR A 665 -17.22 11.75 -14.10
CA TYR A 665 -17.06 13.18 -14.47
C TYR A 665 -18.32 13.85 -15.04
N ASN A 666 -19.50 13.29 -14.78
CA ASN A 666 -20.77 13.77 -15.36
C ASN A 666 -20.76 13.79 -16.90
N GLN A 667 -20.04 12.86 -17.55
CA GLN A 667 -20.02 12.77 -19.02
C GLN A 667 -21.41 12.50 -19.61
N ASP A 668 -22.29 11.87 -18.84
CA ASP A 668 -23.70 11.69 -19.16
C ASP A 668 -24.49 13.01 -19.25
N LEU A 669 -24.05 14.07 -18.57
CA LEU A 669 -24.73 15.37 -18.60
C LEU A 669 -24.20 16.27 -19.73
N THR A 670 -22.99 16.03 -20.21
CA THR A 670 -22.37 16.89 -21.23
C THR A 670 -22.57 16.39 -22.65
N ASN A 671 -22.78 15.08 -22.84
CA ASN A 671 -22.96 14.47 -24.15
C ASN A 671 -24.44 14.13 -24.35
N HIS A 672 -25.04 14.69 -25.41
CA HIS A 672 -26.46 14.53 -25.73
C HIS A 672 -27.41 14.83 -24.56
N PRO A 673 -27.33 16.01 -23.91
CA PRO A 673 -28.08 16.31 -22.70
C PRO A 673 -29.61 16.21 -22.86
N GLU A 674 -30.10 16.53 -24.06
CA GLU A 674 -31.54 16.55 -24.37
C GLU A 674 -32.10 15.17 -24.77
N ASP A 675 -31.23 14.23 -25.14
CA ASP A 675 -31.68 12.91 -25.59
C ASP A 675 -32.15 12.06 -24.40
N PRO A 676 -33.27 11.31 -24.56
CA PRO A 676 -33.84 10.53 -23.48
C PRO A 676 -32.92 9.38 -23.06
N VAL A 677 -32.86 9.15 -21.74
CA VAL A 677 -32.19 7.98 -21.16
C VAL A 677 -33.06 6.75 -21.38
N ARG A 678 -32.59 5.83 -22.23
CA ARG A 678 -33.24 4.55 -22.50
C ARG A 678 -32.97 3.54 -21.38
N TYR A 679 -31.71 3.42 -20.98
CA TYR A 679 -31.29 2.53 -19.89
C TYR A 679 -30.36 3.26 -18.92
N ALA A 680 -30.49 2.94 -17.64
CA ALA A 680 -29.58 3.41 -16.60
C ALA A 680 -29.19 2.22 -15.71
N VAL A 681 -27.90 1.92 -15.65
CA VAL A 681 -27.35 0.86 -14.80
C VAL A 681 -26.67 1.50 -13.60
N GLY A 682 -27.06 1.05 -12.41
CA GLY A 682 -26.62 1.61 -11.15
C GLY A 682 -27.03 0.77 -9.95
N ARG A 683 -26.58 1.17 -8.76
CA ARG A 683 -26.97 0.55 -7.48
C ARG A 683 -27.17 1.60 -6.42
N ALA A 684 -28.11 1.33 -5.51
CA ALA A 684 -28.34 2.09 -4.28
C ALA A 684 -28.35 3.63 -4.48
N GLY A 685 -29.09 4.09 -5.51
CA GLY A 685 -29.30 5.51 -5.81
C GLY A 685 -28.19 6.18 -6.61
N ALA A 686 -27.14 5.47 -7.01
CA ALA A 686 -26.11 5.98 -7.92
C ALA A 686 -26.25 5.31 -9.30
N VAL A 687 -26.13 6.12 -10.35
CA VAL A 687 -26.07 5.63 -11.73
C VAL A 687 -24.60 5.55 -12.16
N PHE A 688 -24.21 4.47 -12.82
CA PHE A 688 -22.84 4.20 -13.25
C PHE A 688 -22.69 4.35 -14.77
N CYS A 689 -23.61 3.75 -15.51
CA CYS A 689 -23.69 3.82 -16.98
C CYS A 689 -25.09 4.26 -17.39
N VAL A 690 -25.19 5.01 -18.49
CA VAL A 690 -26.47 5.32 -19.15
C VAL A 690 -26.38 5.02 -20.64
N VAL A 691 -27.51 4.62 -21.22
CA VAL A 691 -27.70 4.51 -22.66
C VAL A 691 -28.73 5.55 -23.04
N LYS A 692 -28.38 6.46 -23.96
CA LYS A 692 -29.30 7.44 -24.54
C LYS A 692 -29.70 7.02 -25.94
N GLU A 693 -30.92 7.38 -26.34
CA GLU A 693 -31.39 7.21 -27.71
C GLU A 693 -31.29 8.54 -28.45
N VAL A 694 -30.41 8.60 -29.44
CA VAL A 694 -30.08 9.85 -30.13
C VAL A 694 -31.27 10.29 -30.97
N GLY A 695 -31.73 11.53 -30.80
CA GLY A 695 -32.88 12.08 -31.51
C GLY A 695 -34.22 11.42 -31.16
N GLY A 696 -34.28 10.64 -30.07
CA GLY A 696 -35.52 10.02 -29.59
C GLY A 696 -36.42 11.01 -28.87
N THR A 697 -37.74 10.79 -28.91
CA THR A 697 -38.68 11.49 -28.04
C THR A 697 -38.76 10.78 -26.70
N ALA A 698 -38.74 11.52 -25.59
CA ALA A 698 -38.96 10.94 -24.27
C ALA A 698 -40.26 10.12 -24.27
N VAL A 699 -40.16 8.82 -24.00
CA VAL A 699 -41.33 7.98 -23.80
C VAL A 699 -41.94 8.39 -22.45
N PRO A 700 -43.22 8.79 -22.41
CA PRO A 700 -43.86 9.34 -21.22
C PRO A 700 -43.90 8.38 -20.03
#